data_AF-A0A8T7KFG0-F1
#
_entry.id   AF-A0A8T7KFG0-F1
#
_cell.length_a   1.000
_cell.length_b   1.000
_cell.length_c   1.000
_cell.angle_alpha   90.00
_cell.angle_beta   90.00
_cell.angle_gamma   90.00
#
_symmetry.space_group_name_H-M   'P 1'
#
loop_
_entity.id
_entity.type
_entity.pdbx_description
1 polymer ?
#
loop_
_entity_poly.entity_id
_entity_poly.type
_entity_poly.pdbx_seq_one_letter_code
_entity_poly.pdbx_strand_id
1 'polypeptide(L)'
;MSDFPTEGSPPFINRRLSVSEWTQYVAGYDFGRLAPSRLVLHHTFRPDERAWAGLTTMRGIQRFYAGKGWSAGPHIFTGPDGIWLATPMSRVGIHAGTGNGSLAQGWYSIGLEVVGYFDAQPPTGAVWQYSLAVMGELSRRLRIPPRQLISFHRDYTNTKSCPGWAVSKEWVWSQVEAYLAGVEPPPPPPPPPPTGILPPDERLLEALLEQSYSRKAGAQGYNPDWAFHQYAVEHGLGMPMGPSTTTTIEGRLINYQPFARDTLFAEVPDWGNVQTLSALLAGSIPPAGLGRSLLELTYRAGGSPFRPDWAFHQFAVINRLGPPVGTSQLLTVDGRQWAYQAFAVDTLYSPTTDYGDVRLLSRLATAADGPSQRLREALLSETYQQAGTSYRPDWAFHQLARTFAIGAPLSGSYQLQVEQATYALQVYALDTLFNLVPHWSRVRRLRDLAITQGMPVLGVAAAATPEAPVVVPADYLPPLTGIFQVVQFSPQSPAQAERGGRAIELVVLHALPGAASEVLAGMTAIGAHFATHYYVSTAGVIYQLVDERRSAWHAGIATADGLWLNLNTVSIGVALERPASWPAQPAGSTDAQLLALRWLLQQLNQRYRLRPEALLLWSSLAGSDGSTLDGLPLAALCEALEHR
;
A
#
# COMPACT_ATOMS: atom_id res chain seq x y z
N MET A 1 -40.71 15.51 24.93
CA MET A 1 -41.42 14.35 24.31
C MET A 1 -40.77 13.07 24.79
N SER A 2 -41.52 11.98 24.99
CA SER A 2 -40.91 10.66 25.12
C SER A 2 -40.21 10.29 23.81
N ASP A 3 -39.00 9.75 23.91
CA ASP A 3 -38.21 9.32 22.75
C ASP A 3 -38.93 8.20 21.96
N PHE A 4 -38.54 8.00 20.71
CA PHE A 4 -39.00 6.90 19.87
C PHE A 4 -38.58 5.54 20.47
N PRO A 5 -39.36 4.47 20.25
CA PRO A 5 -38.99 3.14 20.72
C PRO A 5 -37.73 2.65 20.00
N THR A 6 -36.92 1.87 20.72
CA THR A 6 -35.73 1.22 20.17
C THR A 6 -36.01 -0.24 19.83
N GLU A 7 -35.34 -0.76 18.81
CA GLU A 7 -35.36 -2.17 18.41
C GLU A 7 -33.96 -2.78 18.34
N GLY A 8 -33.89 -4.12 18.32
CA GLY A 8 -32.65 -4.88 18.11
C GLY A 8 -31.62 -4.77 19.23
N SER A 9 -30.39 -5.22 18.94
CA SER A 9 -29.25 -5.19 19.84
C SER A 9 -28.01 -4.72 19.05
N PRO A 10 -27.24 -3.72 19.53
CA PRO A 10 -27.62 -2.80 20.61
C PRO A 10 -28.90 -2.02 20.25
N PRO A 11 -29.70 -1.58 21.23
CA PRO A 11 -31.00 -0.94 20.99
C PRO A 11 -30.85 0.36 20.19
N PHE A 12 -31.33 0.36 18.94
CA PHE A 12 -31.33 1.52 18.04
C PHE A 12 -32.76 1.99 17.78
N ILE A 13 -32.94 3.30 17.64
CA ILE A 13 -34.23 3.90 17.23
C ILE A 13 -34.54 3.58 15.76
N ASN A 14 -33.52 3.56 14.88
CA ASN A 14 -33.65 3.26 13.45
C ASN A 14 -34.69 4.13 12.71
N ARG A 15 -34.84 5.39 13.14
CA ARG A 15 -35.75 6.35 12.51
C ARG A 15 -34.98 7.40 11.73
N ARG A 16 -35.36 7.59 10.46
CA ARG A 16 -34.89 8.69 9.62
C ARG A 16 -35.76 9.93 9.84
N LEU A 17 -35.12 11.09 9.95
CA LEU A 17 -35.73 12.39 10.03
C LEU A 17 -35.21 13.30 8.92
N SER A 18 -36.09 14.14 8.39
CA SER A 18 -35.73 15.35 7.65
C SER A 18 -35.15 16.42 8.60
N VAL A 19 -34.57 17.49 8.04
CA VAL A 19 -34.07 18.62 8.83
C VAL A 19 -35.17 19.24 9.69
N SER A 20 -36.37 19.45 9.12
CA SER A 20 -37.50 20.03 9.86
C SER A 20 -37.97 19.14 11.01
N GLU A 21 -38.06 17.83 10.79
CA GLU A 21 -38.42 16.87 11.83
C GLU A 21 -37.35 16.80 12.92
N TRP A 22 -36.06 16.84 12.54
CA TRP A 22 -34.95 16.91 13.47
C TRP A 22 -34.99 18.16 14.35
N THR A 23 -35.20 19.35 13.76
CA THR A 23 -35.32 20.62 14.49
C THR A 23 -36.45 20.56 15.52
N GLN A 24 -37.61 20.03 15.15
CA GLN A 24 -38.74 19.87 16.08
C GLN A 24 -38.42 18.85 17.18
N TYR A 25 -37.83 17.72 16.80
CA TYR A 25 -37.45 16.64 17.70
C TYR A 25 -36.47 17.12 18.77
N VAL A 26 -35.38 17.78 18.40
CA VAL A 26 -34.35 18.25 19.33
C VAL A 26 -34.83 19.41 20.21
N ALA A 27 -35.66 20.31 19.68
CA ALA A 27 -36.25 21.41 20.45
C ALA A 27 -37.08 20.90 21.64
N GLY A 28 -37.85 19.83 21.43
CA GLY A 28 -38.70 19.20 22.45
C GLY A 28 -38.05 18.01 23.18
N TYR A 29 -36.77 17.71 22.91
CA TYR A 29 -36.11 16.52 23.46
C TYR A 29 -35.83 16.67 24.96
N ASP A 30 -36.14 15.61 25.71
CA ASP A 30 -35.81 15.49 27.13
C ASP A 30 -34.54 14.64 27.28
N PHE A 31 -33.43 15.30 27.62
CA PHE A 31 -32.15 14.63 27.87
C PHE A 31 -32.10 13.90 29.21
N GLY A 32 -33.16 13.99 30.02
CA GLY A 32 -33.22 13.41 31.35
C GLY A 32 -32.43 14.23 32.37
N ARG A 33 -31.88 13.55 33.39
CA ARG A 33 -31.24 14.20 34.55
C ARG A 33 -29.95 14.93 34.22
N LEU A 34 -29.27 14.56 33.15
CA LEU A 34 -28.03 15.18 32.72
C LEU A 34 -28.09 15.39 31.21
N ALA A 35 -27.99 16.65 30.79
CA ALA A 35 -27.84 16.99 29.38
C ALA A 35 -26.41 16.70 28.91
N PRO A 36 -26.21 16.27 27.65
CA PRO A 36 -24.88 16.15 27.08
C PRO A 36 -24.23 17.54 27.02
N SER A 37 -22.93 17.60 27.23
CA SER A 37 -22.16 18.87 27.18
C SER A 37 -21.17 18.92 26.03
N ARG A 38 -21.07 17.84 25.23
CA ARG A 38 -20.15 17.70 24.11
C ARG A 38 -20.81 16.96 22.94
N LEU A 39 -20.27 17.17 21.75
CA LEU A 39 -20.57 16.41 20.54
C LEU A 39 -19.24 15.95 19.95
N VAL A 40 -19.12 14.66 19.66
CA VAL A 40 -17.94 14.11 19.00
C VAL A 40 -18.30 13.82 17.55
N LEU A 41 -17.64 14.50 16.62
CA LEU A 41 -17.82 14.31 15.18
C LEU A 41 -17.00 13.12 14.71
N HIS A 42 -17.64 12.26 13.91
CA HIS A 42 -17.05 11.08 13.29
C HIS A 42 -17.32 11.04 11.79
N HIS A 43 -16.53 10.23 11.10
CA HIS A 43 -16.91 9.69 9.80
C HIS A 43 -17.09 8.17 9.90
N THR A 44 -17.86 7.59 9.00
CA THR A 44 -18.05 6.14 9.00
C THR A 44 -16.86 5.39 8.41
N PHE A 45 -16.10 6.01 7.49
CA PHE A 45 -15.16 5.36 6.55
C PHE A 45 -15.86 4.33 5.65
N ARG A 46 -16.46 3.30 6.26
CA ARG A 46 -17.40 2.36 5.65
C ARG A 46 -18.62 2.21 6.56
N PRO A 47 -19.86 2.32 6.03
CA PRO A 47 -20.24 2.54 4.63
C PRO A 47 -19.90 3.95 4.13
N ASP A 48 -19.71 4.11 2.82
CA ASP A 48 -19.69 5.42 2.17
C ASP A 48 -21.06 5.73 1.55
N GLU A 49 -21.22 6.91 0.94
CA GLU A 49 -22.48 7.35 0.35
C GLU A 49 -23.00 6.39 -0.73
N ARG A 50 -22.10 5.75 -1.50
CA ARG A 50 -22.46 4.80 -2.57
C ARG A 50 -23.03 3.50 -2.01
N ALA A 51 -22.49 3.04 -0.87
CA ALA A 51 -22.94 1.84 -0.19
C ALA A 51 -24.14 2.08 0.75
N TRP A 52 -24.64 3.32 0.84
CA TRP A 52 -25.73 3.66 1.73
C TRP A 52 -27.10 3.24 1.17
N ALA A 53 -27.84 2.46 1.96
CA ALA A 53 -29.16 1.94 1.64
C ALA A 53 -30.14 2.14 2.81
N GLY A 54 -30.08 3.30 3.47
CA GLY A 54 -30.99 3.72 4.53
C GLY A 54 -31.07 2.71 5.69
N LEU A 55 -32.29 2.26 6.01
CA LEU A 55 -32.55 1.36 7.13
C LEU A 55 -31.77 0.03 7.03
N THR A 56 -31.54 -0.48 5.82
CA THR A 56 -30.75 -1.70 5.61
C THR A 56 -29.33 -1.53 6.12
N THR A 57 -28.72 -0.38 5.82
CA THR A 57 -27.38 -0.03 6.29
C THR A 57 -27.35 0.19 7.80
N MET A 58 -28.33 0.92 8.36
CA MET A 58 -28.45 1.11 9.81
C MET A 58 -28.53 -0.22 10.58
N ARG A 59 -29.33 -1.18 10.09
CA ARG A 59 -29.40 -2.54 10.66
C ARG A 59 -28.10 -3.32 10.48
N GLY A 60 -27.39 -3.12 9.37
CA GLY A 60 -26.05 -3.67 9.15
C GLY A 60 -25.04 -3.17 10.20
N ILE A 61 -25.03 -1.85 10.43
CA ILE A 61 -24.19 -1.20 11.45
C ILE A 61 -24.57 -1.68 12.86
N GLN A 62 -25.86 -1.78 13.16
CA GLN A 62 -26.35 -2.32 14.43
C GLN A 62 -25.81 -3.74 14.69
N ARG A 63 -25.91 -4.65 13.70
CA ARG A 63 -25.34 -6.00 13.80
C ARG A 63 -23.82 -5.99 13.97
N PHE A 64 -23.12 -5.09 13.28
CA PHE A 64 -21.68 -4.95 13.42
C PHE A 64 -21.27 -4.54 14.85
N TYR A 65 -21.98 -3.60 15.47
CA TYR A 65 -21.72 -3.23 16.87
C TYR A 65 -22.11 -4.33 17.85
N ALA A 66 -23.18 -5.07 17.60
CA ALA A 66 -23.51 -6.26 18.38
C ALA A 66 -22.39 -7.32 18.32
N GLY A 67 -21.80 -7.54 17.14
CA GLY A 67 -20.66 -8.44 16.96
C GLY A 67 -19.42 -8.01 17.75
N LYS A 68 -19.31 -6.72 18.11
CA LYS A 68 -18.27 -6.19 19.02
C LYS A 68 -18.64 -6.29 20.51
N GLY A 69 -19.82 -6.81 20.83
CA GLY A 69 -20.34 -6.86 22.20
C GLY A 69 -20.77 -5.49 22.74
N TRP A 70 -21.02 -4.51 21.88
CA TRP A 70 -21.40 -3.16 22.33
C TRP A 70 -22.87 -3.12 22.77
N SER A 71 -23.12 -2.51 23.93
CA SER A 71 -24.47 -2.33 24.50
C SER A 71 -25.19 -1.08 23.97
N ALA A 72 -24.49 -0.19 23.27
CA ALA A 72 -25.00 1.00 22.59
C ALA A 72 -24.10 1.33 21.39
N GLY A 73 -24.55 2.20 20.49
CA GLY A 73 -23.72 2.76 19.42
C GLY A 73 -23.58 4.28 19.55
N PRO A 74 -23.07 4.95 18.49
CA PRO A 74 -23.24 6.39 18.30
C PRO A 74 -24.73 6.78 18.32
N HIS A 75 -25.02 8.06 18.52
CA HIS A 75 -26.40 8.51 18.70
C HIS A 75 -27.07 8.81 17.37
N ILE A 76 -26.31 9.37 16.44
CA ILE A 76 -26.85 9.94 15.20
C ILE A 76 -25.94 9.56 14.03
N PHE A 77 -26.56 9.22 12.91
CA PHE A 77 -25.89 9.05 11.62
C PHE A 77 -26.48 10.04 10.61
N THR A 78 -25.64 10.65 9.79
CA THR A 78 -26.09 11.51 8.68
C THR A 78 -25.71 10.85 7.37
N GLY A 79 -26.73 10.31 6.69
CA GLY A 79 -26.61 9.64 5.40
C GLY A 79 -27.14 10.52 4.27
N PRO A 80 -26.91 10.13 3.00
CA PRO A 80 -27.36 10.91 1.84
C PRO A 80 -28.89 11.12 1.77
N ASP A 81 -29.66 10.33 2.52
CA ASP A 81 -31.13 10.37 2.55
C ASP A 81 -31.74 11.02 3.80
N GLY A 82 -30.94 11.37 4.82
CA GLY A 82 -31.44 12.07 6.02
C GLY A 82 -30.64 11.84 7.30
N ILE A 83 -31.22 12.30 8.42
CA ILE A 83 -30.67 12.18 9.78
C ILE A 83 -31.27 10.92 10.43
N TRP A 84 -30.43 9.94 10.71
CA TRP A 84 -30.83 8.67 11.30
C TRP A 84 -30.53 8.63 12.80
N LEU A 85 -31.55 8.31 13.59
CA LEU A 85 -31.45 8.13 15.03
C LEU A 85 -31.02 6.69 15.37
N ALA A 86 -30.02 6.55 16.22
CA ALA A 86 -29.52 5.28 16.73
C ALA A 86 -29.72 5.20 18.26
N THR A 87 -28.69 5.46 19.06
CA THR A 87 -28.82 5.48 20.53
C THR A 87 -29.62 6.70 21.00
N PRO A 88 -30.63 6.55 21.88
CA PRO A 88 -31.31 7.67 22.54
C PRO A 88 -30.33 8.69 23.14
N MET A 89 -30.50 9.98 22.83
CA MET A 89 -29.57 11.04 23.27
C MET A 89 -29.61 11.34 24.78
N SER A 90 -30.54 10.72 25.52
CA SER A 90 -30.61 10.78 26.99
C SER A 90 -29.75 9.70 27.68
N ARG A 91 -29.06 8.87 26.88
CA ARG A 91 -28.19 7.79 27.33
C ARG A 91 -26.79 7.99 26.77
N VAL A 92 -25.80 7.39 27.43
CA VAL A 92 -24.41 7.42 26.96
C VAL A 92 -24.23 6.39 25.85
N GLY A 93 -23.85 6.85 24.66
CA GLY A 93 -23.46 6.01 23.53
C GLY A 93 -22.01 5.49 23.61
N ILE A 94 -21.68 4.53 22.73
CA ILE A 94 -20.32 4.01 22.56
C ILE A 94 -19.81 4.43 21.18
N HIS A 95 -18.81 5.33 21.14
CA HIS A 95 -18.26 5.83 19.87
C HIS A 95 -16.81 6.34 19.94
N ALA A 96 -16.34 6.91 21.06
CA ALA A 96 -15.06 7.62 21.16
C ALA A 96 -14.20 7.28 22.40
N GLY A 97 -14.38 6.09 23.01
CA GLY A 97 -13.60 5.69 24.18
C GLY A 97 -13.80 6.65 25.37
N THR A 98 -12.74 7.31 25.84
CA THR A 98 -12.82 8.35 26.89
C THR A 98 -13.70 9.52 26.47
N GLY A 99 -13.86 9.76 25.15
CA GLY A 99 -14.74 10.78 24.60
C GLY A 99 -16.23 10.51 24.78
N ASN A 100 -16.66 9.27 25.10
CA ASN A 100 -18.06 8.97 25.42
C ASN A 100 -18.52 9.76 26.67
N GLY A 101 -17.61 9.95 27.63
CA GLY A 101 -17.84 10.59 28.92
C GLY A 101 -18.31 9.64 30.03
N SER A 102 -18.72 10.21 31.15
CA SER A 102 -19.09 9.50 32.37
C SER A 102 -20.16 10.26 33.15
N LEU A 103 -21.31 9.62 33.38
CA LEU A 103 -22.38 10.18 34.22
C LEU A 103 -21.90 10.46 35.64
N ALA A 104 -20.99 9.64 36.17
CA ALA A 104 -20.40 9.84 37.49
C ALA A 104 -19.50 11.09 37.54
N GLN A 105 -18.90 11.47 36.42
CA GLN A 105 -18.13 12.71 36.27
C GLN A 105 -19.00 13.90 35.84
N GLY A 106 -20.32 13.71 35.75
CA GLY A 106 -21.27 14.77 35.41
C GLY A 106 -21.22 15.24 33.96
N TRP A 107 -20.71 14.43 33.02
CA TRP A 107 -20.71 14.81 31.60
C TRP A 107 -20.73 13.59 30.66
N TYR A 108 -21.30 13.75 29.48
CA TYR A 108 -21.16 12.82 28.36
C TYR A 108 -21.30 13.57 27.03
N SER A 109 -21.03 12.86 25.93
CA SER A 109 -21.10 13.44 24.59
C SER A 109 -22.07 12.72 23.67
N ILE A 110 -22.52 13.46 22.65
CA ILE A 110 -23.28 12.92 21.52
C ILE A 110 -22.31 12.56 20.38
N GLY A 111 -22.14 11.28 20.08
CA GLY A 111 -21.49 10.81 18.85
C GLY A 111 -22.36 11.02 17.60
N LEU A 112 -21.86 11.84 16.66
CA LEU A 112 -22.43 12.07 15.33
C LEU A 112 -21.53 11.42 14.26
N GLU A 113 -22.06 10.44 13.55
CA GLU A 113 -21.41 9.74 12.45
C GLU A 113 -21.82 10.32 11.10
N VAL A 114 -20.86 10.81 10.33
CA VAL A 114 -21.07 11.34 8.99
C VAL A 114 -20.71 10.29 7.95
N VAL A 115 -21.67 9.89 7.11
CA VAL A 115 -21.48 8.79 6.15
C VAL A 115 -20.50 9.22 5.06
N GLY A 116 -19.33 8.59 5.01
CA GLY A 116 -18.30 8.86 4.00
C GLY A 116 -16.87 8.66 4.50
N TYR A 117 -15.91 8.97 3.62
CA TYR A 117 -14.47 8.92 3.89
C TYR A 117 -13.81 10.25 3.57
N PHE A 118 -13.53 11.04 4.61
CA PHE A 118 -13.11 12.44 4.49
C PHE A 118 -11.61 12.67 4.75
N ASP A 119 -10.76 11.68 4.49
CA ASP A 119 -9.30 11.87 4.60
C ASP A 119 -8.74 12.71 3.45
N ALA A 120 -9.30 12.58 2.25
CA ALA A 120 -8.85 13.30 1.07
C ALA A 120 -9.62 14.60 0.82
N GLN A 121 -10.91 14.64 1.13
CA GLN A 121 -11.79 15.78 0.86
C GLN A 121 -12.81 15.97 1.99
N PRO A 122 -13.20 17.21 2.33
CA PRO A 122 -14.24 17.45 3.33
C PRO A 122 -15.61 16.89 2.86
N PRO A 123 -16.53 16.58 3.79
CA PRO A 123 -17.90 16.22 3.43
C PRO A 123 -18.59 17.36 2.67
N THR A 124 -19.45 17.00 1.72
CA THR A 124 -20.21 17.94 0.89
C THR A 124 -21.66 17.47 0.73
N GLY A 125 -22.47 18.24 -0.01
CA GLY A 125 -23.82 17.83 -0.41
C GLY A 125 -24.78 17.62 0.76
N ALA A 126 -25.76 16.73 0.55
CA ALA A 126 -26.85 16.48 1.48
C ALA A 126 -26.36 15.94 2.84
N VAL A 127 -25.39 15.02 2.82
CA VAL A 127 -24.79 14.46 4.05
C VAL A 127 -24.28 15.59 4.96
N TRP A 128 -23.52 16.52 4.41
CA TRP A 128 -22.98 17.63 5.20
C TRP A 128 -24.05 18.60 5.68
N GLN A 129 -25.05 18.90 4.84
CA GLN A 129 -26.19 19.73 5.24
C GLN A 129 -26.94 19.15 6.44
N TYR A 130 -27.14 17.82 6.46
CA TYR A 130 -27.73 17.14 7.61
C TYR A 130 -26.81 17.18 8.84
N SER A 131 -25.50 17.03 8.68
CA SER A 131 -24.54 17.16 9.79
C SER A 131 -24.55 18.57 10.40
N LEU A 132 -24.64 19.61 9.58
CA LEU A 132 -24.75 21.00 10.04
C LEU A 132 -26.04 21.23 10.84
N ALA A 133 -27.17 20.70 10.38
CA ALA A 133 -28.42 20.76 11.12
C ALA A 133 -28.31 20.04 12.48
N VAL A 134 -27.66 18.88 12.54
CA VAL A 134 -27.44 18.17 13.81
C VAL A 134 -26.61 19.01 14.78
N MET A 135 -25.43 19.47 14.34
CA MET A 135 -24.51 20.22 15.20
C MET A 135 -25.09 21.58 15.63
N GLY A 136 -25.71 22.30 14.70
CA GLY A 136 -26.30 23.61 14.94
C GLY A 136 -27.49 23.55 15.89
N GLU A 137 -28.47 22.66 15.63
CA GLU A 137 -29.64 22.57 16.50
C GLU A 137 -29.30 22.05 17.90
N LEU A 138 -28.32 21.15 18.05
CA LEU A 138 -27.82 20.75 19.37
C LEU A 138 -27.12 21.89 20.09
N SER A 139 -26.28 22.68 19.40
CA SER A 139 -25.67 23.88 19.95
C SER A 139 -26.71 24.87 20.48
N ARG A 140 -27.77 25.12 19.69
CA ARG A 140 -28.90 25.98 20.08
C ARG A 140 -29.66 25.42 21.28
N ARG A 141 -29.97 24.12 21.26
CA ARG A 141 -30.77 23.45 22.31
C ARG A 141 -30.05 23.35 23.65
N LEU A 142 -28.74 23.10 23.62
CA LEU A 142 -27.90 22.95 24.81
C LEU A 142 -27.35 24.29 25.30
N ARG A 143 -27.46 25.35 24.48
CA ARG A 143 -26.87 26.68 24.73
C ARG A 143 -25.35 26.63 24.94
N ILE A 144 -24.68 25.77 24.17
CA ILE A 144 -23.22 25.62 24.17
C ILE A 144 -22.70 26.03 22.79
N PRO A 145 -21.79 27.02 22.69
CA PRO A 145 -21.25 27.46 21.41
C PRO A 145 -20.54 26.33 20.64
N PRO A 146 -20.56 26.31 19.29
CA PRO A 146 -19.97 25.23 18.49
C PRO A 146 -18.51 24.91 18.86
N ARG A 147 -17.70 25.95 19.12
CA ARG A 147 -16.28 25.84 19.50
C ARG A 147 -16.04 25.15 20.84
N GLN A 148 -17.05 25.13 21.73
CA GLN A 148 -16.99 24.46 23.02
C GLN A 148 -17.70 23.10 23.00
N LEU A 149 -18.74 22.97 22.16
CA LEU A 149 -19.54 21.76 22.04
C LEU A 149 -18.82 20.69 21.21
N ILE A 150 -18.24 21.06 20.08
CA ILE A 150 -17.82 20.12 19.04
C ILE A 150 -16.34 19.77 19.17
N SER A 151 -16.08 18.50 19.39
CA SER A 151 -14.77 17.87 19.34
C SER A 151 -14.74 16.76 18.29
N PHE A 152 -13.55 16.26 17.96
CA PHE A 152 -13.36 15.20 16.98
C PHE A 152 -13.02 13.88 17.68
N HIS A 153 -13.31 12.75 17.05
CA HIS A 153 -12.91 11.45 17.59
C HIS A 153 -11.40 11.40 17.87
N ARG A 154 -10.57 11.92 16.95
CA ARG A 154 -9.12 12.01 17.12
C ARG A 154 -8.64 12.82 18.33
N ASP A 155 -9.51 13.62 18.96
CA ASP A 155 -9.14 14.34 20.19
C ASP A 155 -9.06 13.40 21.41
N TYR A 156 -9.66 12.22 21.32
CA TYR A 156 -9.75 11.23 22.39
C TYR A 156 -8.93 9.96 22.08
N THR A 157 -8.22 9.94 20.95
CA THR A 157 -7.39 8.81 20.53
C THR A 157 -6.30 9.26 19.56
N ASN A 158 -5.08 8.76 19.74
CA ASN A 158 -3.93 9.11 18.89
C ASN A 158 -3.78 8.20 17.66
N THR A 159 -4.80 7.41 17.32
CA THR A 159 -4.70 6.30 16.35
C THR A 159 -5.83 6.28 15.32
N LYS A 160 -6.53 7.40 15.10
CA LYS A 160 -7.64 7.47 14.15
C LYS A 160 -7.61 8.76 13.36
N SER A 161 -7.85 8.64 12.05
CA SER A 161 -8.04 9.77 11.14
C SER A 161 -9.44 10.38 11.22
N CYS A 162 -10.31 9.91 12.11
CA CYS A 162 -11.72 10.31 12.23
C CYS A 162 -11.89 11.71 12.87
N PRO A 163 -12.69 12.64 12.30
CA PRO A 163 -13.69 12.47 11.23
C PRO A 163 -13.20 12.65 9.77
N GLY A 164 -11.90 12.55 9.52
CA GLY A 164 -11.29 12.74 8.21
C GLY A 164 -10.16 13.77 8.21
N TRP A 165 -8.98 13.45 7.67
CA TRP A 165 -7.85 14.39 7.59
C TRP A 165 -8.12 15.69 6.84
N ALA A 166 -9.07 15.71 5.89
CA ALA A 166 -9.46 16.94 5.22
C ALA A 166 -10.38 17.84 6.07
N VAL A 167 -10.84 17.35 7.22
CA VAL A 167 -11.76 18.06 8.13
C VAL A 167 -10.97 18.71 9.25
N SER A 168 -10.93 20.05 9.26
CA SER A 168 -10.34 20.84 10.34
C SER A 168 -11.40 21.37 11.31
N LYS A 169 -11.03 21.59 12.58
CA LYS A 169 -11.94 22.14 13.60
C LYS A 169 -12.45 23.52 13.22
N GLU A 170 -11.55 24.41 12.80
CA GLU A 170 -11.90 25.77 12.42
C GLU A 170 -12.89 25.79 11.25
N TRP A 171 -12.68 24.93 10.25
CA TRP A 171 -13.65 24.77 9.18
C TRP A 171 -15.01 24.35 9.74
N VAL A 172 -15.10 23.24 10.47
CA VAL A 172 -16.38 22.76 11.02
C VAL A 172 -17.08 23.83 11.87
N TRP A 173 -16.36 24.50 12.78
CA TRP A 173 -16.93 25.54 13.62
C TRP A 173 -17.49 26.69 12.79
N SER A 174 -16.74 27.18 11.80
CA SER A 174 -17.21 28.26 10.92
C SER A 174 -18.47 27.88 10.13
N GLN A 175 -18.57 26.63 9.67
CA GLN A 175 -19.76 26.14 8.95
C GLN A 175 -20.99 26.11 9.87
N VAL A 176 -20.82 25.64 11.11
CA VAL A 176 -21.92 25.56 12.09
C VAL A 176 -22.33 26.94 12.57
N GLU A 177 -21.37 27.85 12.78
CA GLU A 177 -21.63 29.25 13.13
C GLU A 177 -22.42 29.96 12.03
N ALA A 178 -22.08 29.73 10.76
CA ALA A 178 -22.83 30.25 9.62
C ALA A 178 -24.24 29.67 9.52
N TYR A 179 -24.40 28.35 9.71
CA TYR A 179 -25.71 27.70 9.80
C TYR A 179 -26.58 28.33 10.89
N LEU A 180 -26.02 28.57 12.08
CA LEU A 180 -26.73 29.18 13.20
C LEU A 180 -27.15 30.63 12.93
N ALA A 181 -26.33 31.38 12.20
CA ALA A 181 -26.60 32.75 11.78
C ALA A 181 -27.55 32.85 10.57
N GLY A 182 -27.89 31.73 9.92
CA GLY A 182 -28.72 31.72 8.72
C GLY A 182 -28.06 32.38 7.51
N VAL A 183 -26.72 32.36 7.46
CA VAL A 183 -25.93 32.91 6.35
C VAL A 183 -25.28 31.78 5.56
N GLU A 184 -24.88 32.09 4.33
CA GLU A 184 -24.14 31.12 3.52
C GLU A 184 -22.85 30.70 4.24
N PRO A 185 -22.59 29.40 4.39
CA PRO A 185 -21.37 28.94 5.03
C PRO A 185 -20.16 29.44 4.26
N PRO A 186 -19.09 29.90 4.95
CA PRO A 186 -17.88 30.33 4.26
C PRO A 186 -17.36 29.16 3.39
N PRO A 187 -16.79 29.41 2.21
CA PRO A 187 -16.15 28.35 1.46
C PRO A 187 -15.14 27.63 2.36
N PRO A 188 -14.91 26.31 2.20
CA PRO A 188 -13.86 25.63 2.93
C PRO A 188 -12.59 26.46 2.81
N PRO A 189 -11.90 26.77 3.95
CA PRO A 189 -10.73 27.61 3.88
C PRO A 189 -9.80 26.97 2.85
N PRO A 190 -9.23 27.74 1.91
CA PRO A 190 -8.19 27.20 1.08
C PRO A 190 -7.16 26.58 2.03
N PRO A 191 -6.59 25.41 1.68
CA PRO A 191 -5.50 24.85 2.48
C PRO A 191 -4.51 26.01 2.73
N PRO A 192 -4.11 26.26 3.99
CA PRO A 192 -3.30 27.43 4.29
C PRO A 192 -2.15 27.43 3.29
N PRO A 193 -1.87 28.56 2.62
CA PRO A 193 -0.71 28.61 1.75
C PRO A 193 0.49 28.16 2.58
N PRO A 194 1.47 27.43 1.99
CA PRO A 194 2.73 27.17 2.65
C PRO A 194 3.17 28.45 3.35
N THR A 195 3.21 28.42 4.68
CA THR A 195 3.71 29.57 5.44
C THR A 195 5.19 29.69 5.08
N GLY A 196 5.55 30.78 4.40
CA GLY A 196 6.92 31.08 4.01
C GLY A 196 7.22 30.84 2.53
N ILE A 197 8.26 31.52 2.04
CA ILE A 197 8.92 31.15 0.78
C ILE A 197 9.35 29.69 0.94
N LEU A 198 8.84 28.79 0.09
CA LEU A 198 9.31 27.41 0.09
C LEU A 198 10.80 27.40 -0.27
N PRO A 199 11.63 26.59 0.42
CA PRO A 199 13.02 26.47 0.03
C PRO A 199 13.09 25.96 -1.40
N PRO A 200 14.12 26.36 -2.17
CA PRO A 200 14.44 25.72 -3.45
C PRO A 200 14.54 24.20 -3.25
N ASP A 201 14.11 23.42 -4.26
CA ASP A 201 14.14 21.96 -4.19
C ASP A 201 15.54 21.41 -3.89
N GLU A 202 16.61 22.09 -4.34
CA GLU A 202 18.02 21.78 -4.01
C GLU A 202 18.29 21.88 -2.49
N ARG A 203 17.87 22.98 -1.84
CA ARG A 203 18.03 23.18 -0.38
C ARG A 203 17.22 22.17 0.41
N LEU A 204 16.00 21.86 -0.05
CA LEU A 204 15.17 20.83 0.56
C LEU A 204 15.80 19.45 0.42
N LEU A 205 16.34 19.12 -0.75
CA LEU A 205 17.02 17.86 -1.04
C LEU A 205 18.26 17.67 -0.15
N GLU A 206 19.13 18.68 -0.05
CA GLU A 206 20.30 18.68 0.84
C GLU A 206 19.88 18.43 2.30
N ALA A 207 18.89 19.16 2.80
CA ALA A 207 18.42 19.01 4.17
C ALA A 207 17.81 17.63 4.42
N LEU A 208 17.01 17.10 3.49
CA LEU A 208 16.42 15.77 3.63
C LEU A 208 17.47 14.66 3.55
N LEU A 209 18.46 14.77 2.66
CA LEU A 209 19.60 13.84 2.58
C LEU A 209 20.39 13.80 3.88
N GLU A 210 20.74 14.97 4.40
CA GLU A 210 21.44 15.10 5.69
C GLU A 210 20.65 14.45 6.82
N GLN A 211 19.35 14.75 6.92
CA GLN A 211 18.48 14.18 7.94
C GLN A 211 18.28 12.68 7.78
N SER A 212 18.32 12.15 6.56
CA SER A 212 18.15 10.73 6.28
C SER A 212 19.41 9.93 6.62
N TYR A 213 20.58 10.42 6.21
CA TYR A 213 21.87 9.75 6.48
C TYR A 213 22.25 9.82 7.96
N SER A 214 22.05 10.97 8.61
CA SER A 214 22.41 11.16 10.02
C SER A 214 21.65 10.23 10.99
N ARG A 215 20.52 9.64 10.59
CA ARG A 215 19.75 8.72 11.46
C ARG A 215 20.57 7.56 12.01
N LYS A 216 21.45 7.00 11.19
CA LYS A 216 22.31 5.88 11.56
C LYS A 216 23.81 6.20 11.42
N ALA A 217 24.19 7.17 10.57
CA ALA A 217 25.57 7.61 10.45
C ALA A 217 25.97 8.70 11.47
N GLY A 218 25.01 9.21 12.26
CA GLY A 218 25.27 10.25 13.27
C GLY A 218 25.76 11.54 12.63
N ALA A 219 26.81 12.14 13.21
CA ALA A 219 27.38 13.41 12.76
C ALA A 219 28.07 13.35 11.38
N GLN A 220 28.23 12.17 10.77
CA GLN A 220 28.80 12.06 9.43
C GLN A 220 27.85 12.57 8.34
N GLY A 221 26.54 12.50 8.57
CA GLY A 221 25.54 13.06 7.67
C GLY A 221 25.63 12.53 6.24
N TYR A 222 25.09 13.30 5.29
CA TYR A 222 25.31 13.07 3.87
C TYR A 222 26.50 13.90 3.40
N ASN A 223 27.34 13.30 2.56
CA ASN A 223 28.51 13.96 1.99
C ASN A 223 28.66 13.59 0.50
N PRO A 224 28.47 14.53 -0.44
CA PRO A 224 28.50 14.25 -1.87
C PRO A 224 29.91 13.97 -2.41
N ASP A 225 30.97 14.29 -1.67
CA ASP A 225 32.36 14.06 -2.08
C ASP A 225 32.90 12.71 -1.61
N TRP A 226 32.15 11.97 -0.78
CA TRP A 226 32.56 10.67 -0.28
C TRP A 226 32.23 9.57 -1.29
N ALA A 227 33.25 8.81 -1.70
CA ALA A 227 33.11 7.74 -2.70
C ALA A 227 32.03 6.71 -2.32
N PHE A 228 31.90 6.34 -1.05
CA PHE A 228 30.82 5.45 -0.59
C PHE A 228 29.43 6.06 -0.76
N HIS A 229 29.26 7.35 -0.49
CA HIS A 229 27.98 8.02 -0.63
C HIS A 229 27.60 8.18 -2.10
N GLN A 230 28.56 8.57 -2.95
CA GLN A 230 28.38 8.63 -4.41
C GLN A 230 27.98 7.26 -4.97
N TYR A 231 28.72 6.21 -4.62
CA TYR A 231 28.42 4.84 -5.05
C TYR A 231 27.05 4.38 -4.56
N ALA A 232 26.72 4.64 -3.28
CA ALA A 232 25.44 4.25 -2.69
C ALA A 232 24.24 4.95 -3.35
N VAL A 233 24.40 6.22 -3.72
CA VAL A 233 23.42 6.98 -4.50
C VAL A 233 23.34 6.37 -5.91
N GLU A 234 24.43 6.30 -6.66
CA GLU A 234 24.42 5.78 -8.04
C GLU A 234 23.81 4.37 -8.17
N HIS A 235 24.06 3.49 -7.19
CA HIS A 235 23.63 2.10 -7.21
C HIS A 235 22.37 1.83 -6.36
N GLY A 236 21.74 2.87 -5.81
CA GLY A 236 20.49 2.77 -5.05
C GLY A 236 20.57 1.85 -3.82
N LEU A 237 21.65 1.94 -3.03
CA LEU A 237 21.89 1.07 -1.87
C LEU A 237 21.03 1.41 -0.64
N GLY A 238 20.29 2.52 -0.68
CA GLY A 238 19.45 3.01 0.41
C GLY A 238 20.23 3.81 1.45
N MET A 239 19.65 3.96 2.64
CA MET A 239 20.22 4.74 3.73
C MET A 239 21.39 3.99 4.39
N PRO A 240 22.38 4.72 4.97
CA PRO A 240 23.39 4.10 5.80
C PRO A 240 22.73 3.42 7.00
N MET A 241 23.29 2.29 7.40
CA MET A 241 22.88 1.52 8.58
C MET A 241 23.87 1.69 9.75
N GLY A 242 24.90 2.51 9.53
CA GLY A 242 25.92 2.89 10.51
C GLY A 242 26.90 3.91 9.93
N PRO A 243 27.79 4.46 10.74
CA PRO A 243 28.84 5.37 10.27
C PRO A 243 29.91 4.63 9.45
N SER A 244 30.54 5.34 8.51
CA SER A 244 31.80 4.91 7.90
C SER A 244 32.85 4.77 8.99
N THR A 245 33.49 3.60 9.04
CA THR A 245 34.46 3.24 10.07
C THR A 245 35.69 2.60 9.44
N THR A 246 36.87 3.01 9.90
CA THR A 246 38.14 2.39 9.51
C THR A 246 38.60 1.41 10.59
N THR A 247 39.00 0.22 10.20
CA THR A 247 39.50 -0.83 11.11
C THR A 247 40.54 -1.70 10.43
N THR A 248 41.36 -2.39 11.22
CA THR A 248 42.38 -3.31 10.71
C THR A 248 41.80 -4.72 10.61
N ILE A 249 41.77 -5.28 9.40
CA ILE A 249 41.34 -6.66 9.11
C ILE A 249 42.50 -7.38 8.44
N GLU A 250 42.99 -8.45 9.04
CA GLU A 250 44.11 -9.26 8.50
C GLU A 250 45.36 -8.43 8.16
N GLY A 251 45.66 -7.41 8.98
CA GLY A 251 46.81 -6.52 8.79
C GLY A 251 46.60 -5.41 7.75
N ARG A 252 45.45 -5.36 7.07
CA ARG A 252 45.08 -4.31 6.11
C ARG A 252 44.15 -3.32 6.76
N LEU A 253 44.34 -2.03 6.48
CA LEU A 253 43.47 -0.97 6.98
C LEU A 253 42.28 -0.83 6.03
N ILE A 254 41.09 -1.17 6.49
CA ILE A 254 39.87 -1.20 5.68
C ILE A 254 38.91 -0.15 6.20
N ASN A 255 38.46 0.75 5.34
CA ASN A 255 37.30 1.58 5.60
C ASN A 255 36.05 0.88 5.08
N TYR A 256 34.97 0.88 5.86
CA TYR A 256 33.71 0.28 5.46
C TYR A 256 32.52 1.08 5.98
N GLN A 257 31.39 0.99 5.29
CA GLN A 257 30.12 1.58 5.71
C GLN A 257 28.96 0.66 5.28
N PRO A 258 28.13 0.20 6.22
CA PRO A 258 26.95 -0.58 5.90
C PRO A 258 25.82 0.34 5.39
N PHE A 259 25.19 -0.04 4.28
CA PHE A 259 23.97 0.55 3.73
C PHE A 259 22.84 -0.48 3.75
N ALA A 260 21.61 -0.02 3.48
CA ALA A 260 20.42 -0.87 3.57
C ALA A 260 20.46 -2.10 2.66
N ARG A 261 21.13 -2.05 1.50
CA ARG A 261 21.25 -3.22 0.60
C ARG A 261 22.57 -3.97 0.70
N ASP A 262 23.65 -3.29 1.06
CA ASP A 262 25.00 -3.86 1.03
C ASP A 262 25.96 -3.07 1.91
N THR A 263 27.13 -3.63 2.18
CA THR A 263 28.22 -2.93 2.85
C THR A 263 29.28 -2.55 1.83
N LEU A 264 29.58 -1.26 1.77
CA LEU A 264 30.69 -0.75 0.97
C LEU A 264 31.97 -0.82 1.77
N PHE A 265 33.08 -1.14 1.10
CA PHE A 265 34.41 -1.09 1.70
C PHE A 265 35.48 -0.70 0.68
N ALA A 266 36.59 -0.17 1.17
CA ALA A 266 37.78 0.15 0.41
C ALA A 266 39.01 -0.02 1.32
N GLU A 267 40.14 -0.43 0.74
CA GLU A 267 41.40 -0.46 1.45
C GLU A 267 42.00 0.95 1.52
N VAL A 268 42.55 1.32 2.67
CA VAL A 268 43.20 2.62 2.87
C VAL A 268 44.65 2.53 2.40
N PRO A 269 45.17 3.49 1.60
CA PRO A 269 44.59 4.80 1.26
C PRO A 269 43.81 4.85 -0.08
N ASP A 270 43.46 3.72 -0.68
CA ASP A 270 42.74 3.65 -1.97
C ASP A 270 41.23 3.86 -1.80
N TRP A 271 40.84 5.01 -1.25
CA TRP A 271 39.45 5.33 -0.89
C TRP A 271 38.46 5.31 -2.07
N GLY A 272 38.96 5.49 -3.30
CA GLY A 272 38.15 5.50 -4.52
C GLY A 272 37.83 4.11 -5.05
N ASN A 273 38.56 3.07 -4.63
CA ASN A 273 38.34 1.69 -5.04
C ASN A 273 37.24 1.03 -4.21
N VAL A 274 36.02 1.56 -4.39
CA VAL A 274 34.82 1.11 -3.69
C VAL A 274 34.43 -0.29 -4.15
N GLN A 275 34.33 -1.20 -3.18
CA GLN A 275 33.90 -2.57 -3.38
C GLN A 275 32.68 -2.87 -2.51
N THR A 276 31.89 -3.86 -2.92
CA THR A 276 30.69 -4.28 -2.19
C THR A 276 30.93 -5.61 -1.50
N LEU A 277 30.43 -5.76 -0.26
CA LEU A 277 30.51 -7.02 0.47
C LEU A 277 29.78 -8.16 -0.28
N SER A 278 28.63 -7.90 -0.90
CA SER A 278 27.92 -8.95 -1.64
C SER A 278 28.74 -9.52 -2.81
N ALA A 279 29.47 -8.68 -3.55
CA ALA A 279 30.40 -9.14 -4.60
C ALA A 279 31.57 -9.94 -4.02
N LEU A 280 32.13 -9.50 -2.90
CA LEU A 280 33.22 -10.22 -2.21
C LEU A 280 32.78 -11.61 -1.71
N LEU A 281 31.54 -11.74 -1.24
CA LEU A 281 30.98 -13.00 -0.77
C LEU A 281 30.63 -13.97 -1.91
N ALA A 282 30.34 -13.45 -3.11
CA ALA A 282 29.94 -14.22 -4.29
C ALA A 282 28.81 -15.22 -4.01
N GLY A 283 27.86 -14.85 -3.13
CA GLY A 283 26.72 -15.70 -2.73
C GLY A 283 27.04 -16.79 -1.69
N SER A 284 28.24 -16.79 -1.11
CA SER A 284 28.65 -17.76 -0.09
C SER A 284 29.16 -17.06 1.19
N ILE A 285 28.95 -17.68 2.36
CA ILE A 285 29.48 -17.15 3.62
C ILE A 285 30.82 -17.84 3.92
N PRO A 286 31.96 -17.15 3.82
CA PRO A 286 33.26 -17.74 4.10
C PRO A 286 33.43 -17.99 5.61
N PRO A 287 34.22 -18.99 6.02
CA PRO A 287 34.44 -19.32 7.43
C PRO A 287 35.33 -18.29 8.16
N ALA A 288 36.21 -17.59 7.43
CA ALA A 288 37.13 -16.57 7.94
C ALA A 288 37.48 -15.57 6.81
N GLY A 289 38.35 -14.61 7.10
CA GLY A 289 38.84 -13.65 6.10
C GLY A 289 38.15 -12.29 6.12
N LEU A 290 38.54 -11.44 5.16
CA LEU A 290 37.94 -10.12 4.95
C LEU A 290 36.41 -10.15 4.84
N GLY A 291 35.85 -11.03 3.99
CA GLY A 291 34.41 -11.13 3.79
C GLY A 291 33.65 -11.54 5.05
N ARG A 292 34.21 -12.50 5.82
CA ARG A 292 33.67 -12.91 7.13
C ARG A 292 33.67 -11.75 8.11
N SER A 293 34.81 -11.07 8.25
CA SER A 293 35.00 -9.96 9.21
C SER A 293 34.06 -8.78 8.91
N LEU A 294 33.96 -8.38 7.64
CA LEU A 294 33.06 -7.32 7.21
C LEU A 294 31.59 -7.68 7.44
N LEU A 295 31.20 -8.94 7.23
CA LEU A 295 29.85 -9.40 7.51
C LEU A 295 29.51 -9.33 9.00
N GLU A 296 30.43 -9.73 9.88
CA GLU A 296 30.24 -9.61 11.33
C GLU A 296 30.14 -8.15 11.80
N LEU A 297 30.96 -7.26 11.23
CA LEU A 297 30.91 -5.82 11.51
C LEU A 297 29.60 -5.19 11.01
N THR A 298 29.15 -5.59 9.82
CA THR A 298 27.87 -5.18 9.23
C THR A 298 26.70 -5.54 10.15
N TYR A 299 26.66 -6.76 10.65
CA TYR A 299 25.62 -7.22 11.56
C TYR A 299 25.68 -6.50 12.91
N ARG A 300 26.89 -6.29 13.45
CA ARG A 300 27.09 -5.56 14.70
C ARG A 300 26.58 -4.12 14.60
N ALA A 301 26.77 -3.45 13.46
CA ALA A 301 26.21 -2.12 13.23
C ALA A 301 24.66 -2.11 13.27
N GLY A 302 24.05 -3.21 12.81
CA GLY A 302 22.61 -3.48 12.93
C GLY A 302 22.13 -3.94 14.32
N GLY A 303 23.01 -3.97 15.32
CA GLY A 303 22.67 -4.35 16.70
C GLY A 303 22.50 -5.84 16.95
N SER A 304 22.93 -6.71 16.03
CA SER A 304 22.83 -8.17 16.19
C SER A 304 24.17 -8.85 15.88
N PRO A 305 24.61 -9.88 16.63
CA PRO A 305 25.78 -10.67 16.22
C PRO A 305 25.43 -11.53 15.01
N PHE A 306 26.34 -11.64 14.05
CA PHE A 306 26.16 -12.59 12.94
C PHE A 306 26.27 -14.04 13.43
N ARG A 307 25.37 -14.89 12.93
CA ARG A 307 25.29 -16.33 13.22
C ARG A 307 25.25 -17.11 11.90
N PRO A 308 26.36 -17.74 11.47
CA PRO A 308 26.43 -18.42 10.16
C PRO A 308 25.51 -19.65 10.09
N ASP A 309 25.17 -20.24 11.22
CA ASP A 309 24.34 -21.41 11.39
C ASP A 309 22.83 -21.10 11.40
N TRP A 310 22.44 -19.82 11.47
CA TRP A 310 21.04 -19.43 11.55
C TRP A 310 20.42 -19.23 10.16
N ALA A 311 19.26 -19.84 9.93
CA ALA A 311 18.54 -19.78 8.66
C ALA A 311 18.22 -18.35 8.22
N PHE A 312 17.78 -17.47 9.13
CA PHE A 312 17.53 -16.06 8.81
C PHE A 312 18.78 -15.34 8.30
N HIS A 313 19.93 -15.56 8.93
CA HIS A 313 21.16 -14.87 8.56
C HIS A 313 21.70 -15.38 7.22
N GLN A 314 21.64 -16.70 6.97
CA GLN A 314 21.97 -17.26 5.66
C GLN A 314 21.04 -16.71 4.57
N PHE A 315 19.73 -16.73 4.82
CA PHE A 315 18.73 -16.21 3.89
C PHE A 315 18.93 -14.72 3.62
N ALA A 316 19.18 -13.91 4.64
CA ALA A 316 19.39 -12.47 4.51
C ALA A 316 20.65 -12.14 3.68
N VAL A 317 21.73 -12.90 3.84
CA VAL A 317 22.95 -12.73 3.03
C VAL A 317 22.70 -13.10 1.57
N ILE A 318 22.09 -14.27 1.32
CA ILE A 318 21.80 -14.76 -0.04
C ILE A 318 20.85 -13.79 -0.77
N ASN A 319 19.83 -13.28 -0.07
CA ASN A 319 18.81 -12.41 -0.64
C ASN A 319 19.11 -10.91 -0.50
N ARG A 320 20.31 -10.55 0.00
CA ARG A 320 20.77 -9.15 0.14
C ARG A 320 19.77 -8.26 0.87
N LEU A 321 19.28 -8.74 2.02
CA LEU A 321 18.32 -7.99 2.85
C LEU A 321 18.97 -6.88 3.69
N GLY A 322 20.29 -6.77 3.59
CA GLY A 322 21.10 -5.81 4.32
C GLY A 322 21.31 -6.16 5.78
N PRO A 323 21.82 -5.19 6.56
CA PRO A 323 22.02 -5.33 8.00
C PRO A 323 20.69 -5.56 8.74
N PRO A 324 20.73 -6.26 9.89
CA PRO A 324 19.58 -6.34 10.79
C PRO A 324 19.22 -4.95 11.33
N VAL A 325 17.94 -4.73 11.64
CA VAL A 325 17.45 -3.57 12.40
C VAL A 325 17.29 -3.91 13.88
N GLY A 326 17.08 -5.19 14.17
CA GLY A 326 17.03 -5.73 15.52
C GLY A 326 17.47 -7.20 15.60
N THR A 327 17.27 -7.78 16.78
CA THR A 327 17.63 -9.17 17.07
C THR A 327 16.50 -10.13 16.71
N SER A 328 16.83 -11.41 16.54
CA SER A 328 15.80 -12.45 16.39
C SER A 328 14.99 -12.59 17.68
N GLN A 329 13.66 -12.58 17.56
CA GLN A 329 12.72 -12.68 18.67
C GLN A 329 11.59 -13.66 18.36
N LEU A 330 10.76 -13.95 19.37
CA LEU A 330 9.58 -14.81 19.26
C LEU A 330 8.31 -13.97 19.35
N LEU A 331 7.33 -14.31 18.53
CA LEU A 331 6.01 -13.68 18.46
C LEU A 331 4.93 -14.78 18.49
N THR A 332 3.87 -14.58 19.28
CA THR A 332 2.71 -15.49 19.28
C THR A 332 1.51 -14.81 18.62
N VAL A 333 0.96 -15.44 17.59
CA VAL A 333 -0.25 -14.98 16.87
C VAL A 333 -1.21 -16.15 16.75
N ASP A 334 -2.47 -15.97 17.18
CA ASP A 334 -3.51 -17.00 17.15
C ASP A 334 -3.08 -18.34 17.77
N GLY A 335 -2.31 -18.28 18.87
CA GLY A 335 -1.80 -19.46 19.58
C GLY A 335 -0.64 -20.18 18.88
N ARG A 336 -0.17 -19.71 17.73
CA ARG A 336 1.03 -20.21 17.05
C ARG A 336 2.22 -19.30 17.32
N GLN A 337 3.38 -19.90 17.55
CA GLN A 337 4.62 -19.17 17.79
C GLN A 337 5.46 -19.07 16.51
N TRP A 338 6.01 -17.88 16.28
CA TRP A 338 6.82 -17.53 15.13
C TRP A 338 8.14 -16.95 15.63
N ALA A 339 9.24 -17.33 15.01
CA ALA A 339 10.47 -16.56 15.11
C ALA A 339 10.44 -15.46 14.06
N TYR A 340 10.98 -14.29 14.37
CA TYR A 340 11.09 -13.19 13.42
C TYR A 340 12.34 -12.34 13.69
N GLN A 341 12.83 -11.66 12.65
CA GLN A 341 13.91 -10.67 12.74
C GLN A 341 13.77 -9.63 11.63
N ALA A 342 13.82 -8.35 12.00
CA ALA A 342 13.80 -7.27 11.02
C ALA A 342 15.19 -7.05 10.39
N PHE A 343 15.25 -7.00 9.06
CA PHE A 343 16.41 -6.54 8.29
C PHE A 343 16.06 -5.23 7.58
N ALA A 344 17.06 -4.53 7.06
CA ALA A 344 16.86 -3.25 6.40
C ALA A 344 15.80 -3.33 5.29
N VAL A 345 15.89 -4.32 4.40
CA VAL A 345 14.99 -4.43 3.24
C VAL A 345 13.65 -5.11 3.59
N ASP A 346 13.63 -6.09 4.49
CA ASP A 346 12.42 -6.84 4.83
C ASP A 346 12.55 -7.53 6.20
N THR A 347 11.43 -7.95 6.77
CA THR A 347 11.38 -8.76 7.99
C THR A 347 11.25 -10.22 7.64
N LEU A 348 12.17 -11.03 8.17
CA LEU A 348 12.10 -12.48 8.08
C LEU A 348 11.28 -13.06 9.22
N TYR A 349 10.52 -14.11 8.92
CA TYR A 349 9.81 -14.89 9.92
C TYR A 349 9.74 -16.37 9.54
N SER A 350 9.63 -17.24 10.53
CA SER A 350 9.48 -18.69 10.36
C SER A 350 8.62 -19.27 11.49
N PRO A 351 7.86 -20.34 11.25
CA PRO A 351 7.20 -21.06 12.34
C PRO A 351 8.26 -21.67 13.27
N THR A 352 8.08 -21.65 14.59
CA THR A 352 9.07 -22.27 15.50
C THR A 352 9.11 -23.80 15.42
N THR A 353 8.13 -24.41 14.75
CA THR A 353 8.12 -25.84 14.42
C THR A 353 9.03 -26.18 13.24
N ASP A 354 9.40 -25.20 12.41
CA ASP A 354 10.30 -25.36 11.27
C ASP A 354 11.05 -24.05 11.00
N TYR A 355 12.23 -23.89 11.61
CA TYR A 355 13.08 -22.73 11.41
C TYR A 355 13.70 -22.64 10.00
N GLY A 356 13.65 -23.72 9.21
CA GLY A 356 14.13 -23.74 7.83
C GLY A 356 13.16 -23.06 6.85
N ASP A 357 11.88 -23.00 7.20
CA ASP A 357 10.83 -22.32 6.42
C ASP A 357 10.87 -20.80 6.65
N VAL A 358 11.92 -20.18 6.10
CA VAL A 358 12.14 -18.73 6.17
C VAL A 358 11.26 -18.00 5.15
N ARG A 359 10.46 -17.07 5.64
CA ARG A 359 9.48 -16.29 4.85
C ARG A 359 9.70 -14.80 5.02
N LEU A 360 9.22 -14.03 4.04
CA LEU A 360 9.33 -12.57 3.97
C LEU A 360 8.00 -11.92 4.35
N LEU A 361 8.02 -10.94 5.25
CA LEU A 361 6.83 -10.19 5.64
C LEU A 361 6.17 -9.49 4.44
N SER A 362 6.95 -8.99 3.49
CA SER A 362 6.42 -8.40 2.24
C SER A 362 5.48 -9.34 1.47
N ARG A 363 5.67 -10.66 1.54
CA ARG A 363 4.79 -11.64 0.87
C ARG A 363 3.38 -11.71 1.48
N LEU A 364 3.20 -11.21 2.70
CA LEU A 364 1.88 -11.10 3.33
C LEU A 364 1.13 -9.83 2.91
N ALA A 365 1.75 -8.90 2.16
CA ALA A 365 1.16 -7.61 1.83
C ALA A 365 -0.18 -7.73 1.08
N THR A 366 -0.32 -8.72 0.20
CA THR A 366 -1.52 -8.98 -0.61
C THR A 366 -2.44 -10.05 -0.03
N ALA A 367 -2.13 -10.60 1.16
CA ALA A 367 -2.90 -11.69 1.74
C ALA A 367 -4.35 -11.26 2.07
N ALA A 368 -5.32 -12.02 1.53
CA ALA A 368 -6.74 -11.74 1.69
C ALA A 368 -7.38 -12.50 2.86
N ASP A 369 -6.74 -13.55 3.37
CA ASP A 369 -7.27 -14.34 4.49
C ASP A 369 -6.99 -13.69 5.85
N GLY A 370 -7.95 -13.83 6.78
CA GLY A 370 -7.88 -13.22 8.10
C GLY A 370 -6.64 -13.62 8.92
N PRO A 371 -6.25 -14.91 9.00
CA PRO A 371 -5.04 -15.33 9.69
C PRO A 371 -3.76 -14.67 9.18
N SER A 372 -3.53 -14.66 7.86
CA SER A 372 -2.36 -14.02 7.25
C SER A 372 -2.33 -12.51 7.48
N GLN A 373 -3.49 -11.85 7.45
CA GLN A 373 -3.59 -10.42 7.79
C GLN A 373 -3.21 -10.15 9.25
N ARG A 374 -3.72 -10.95 10.21
CA ARG A 374 -3.35 -10.78 11.63
C ARG A 374 -1.86 -11.00 11.85
N LEU A 375 -1.28 -12.02 11.21
CA LEU A 375 0.16 -12.27 11.26
C LEU A 375 0.96 -11.11 10.68
N ARG A 376 0.52 -10.56 9.54
CA ARG A 376 1.14 -9.37 8.92
C ARG A 376 1.13 -8.17 9.86
N GLU A 377 -0.03 -7.81 10.41
CA GLU A 377 -0.13 -6.63 11.28
C GLU A 377 0.69 -6.82 12.57
N ALA A 378 0.75 -8.04 13.11
CA ALA A 378 1.60 -8.35 14.26
C ALA A 378 3.09 -8.22 13.93
N LEU A 379 3.56 -8.84 12.84
CA LEU A 379 4.95 -8.73 12.40
C LEU A 379 5.36 -7.29 12.04
N LEU A 380 4.47 -6.51 11.43
CA LEU A 380 4.70 -5.08 11.18
C LEU A 380 4.85 -4.30 12.50
N SER A 381 3.99 -4.57 13.47
CA SER A 381 4.07 -3.95 14.80
C SER A 381 5.40 -4.24 15.47
N GLU A 382 5.84 -5.49 15.44
CA GLU A 382 7.14 -5.91 15.96
C GLU A 382 8.32 -5.31 15.19
N THR A 383 8.24 -5.23 13.85
CA THR A 383 9.28 -4.62 13.02
C THR A 383 9.50 -3.15 13.39
N TYR A 384 8.42 -2.38 13.57
CA TYR A 384 8.50 -0.99 14.00
C TYR A 384 9.02 -0.87 15.44
N GLN A 385 8.66 -1.79 16.34
CA GLN A 385 9.18 -1.84 17.70
C GLN A 385 10.70 -2.07 17.73
N GLN A 386 11.24 -2.98 16.91
CA GLN A 386 12.69 -3.18 16.78
C GLN A 386 13.41 -1.92 16.27
N ALA A 387 12.73 -1.09 15.48
CA ALA A 387 13.22 0.22 15.06
C ALA A 387 13.01 1.35 16.09
N GLY A 388 12.48 1.05 17.28
CA GLY A 388 12.22 2.03 18.34
C GLY A 388 11.01 2.92 18.09
N THR A 389 10.05 2.49 17.27
CA THR A 389 8.82 3.23 16.95
C THR A 389 7.58 2.32 16.99
N SER A 390 6.40 2.88 16.72
CA SER A 390 5.14 2.12 16.72
C SER A 390 4.55 2.10 15.32
N TYR A 391 4.18 0.91 14.85
CA TYR A 391 3.44 0.79 13.61
C TYR A 391 2.02 1.36 13.78
N ARG A 392 1.55 2.03 12.73
CA ARG A 392 0.27 2.75 12.65
C ARG A 392 -0.32 2.50 11.27
N PRO A 393 -1.18 1.48 11.09
CA PRO A 393 -1.73 1.14 9.78
C PRO A 393 -2.62 2.25 9.20
N ASP A 394 -3.05 3.21 10.02
CA ASP A 394 -3.85 4.38 9.66
C ASP A 394 -3.01 5.61 9.26
N TRP A 395 -1.68 5.55 9.39
CA TRP A 395 -0.79 6.66 9.03
C TRP A 395 -0.34 6.57 7.56
N ALA A 396 -0.42 7.70 6.84
CA ALA A 396 -0.08 7.78 5.42
C ALA A 396 1.35 7.33 5.14
N PHE A 397 2.34 7.74 5.96
CA PHE A 397 3.72 7.28 5.80
C PHE A 397 3.85 5.76 5.91
N HIS A 398 3.14 5.11 6.84
CA HIS A 398 3.26 3.67 7.03
C HIS A 398 2.56 2.89 5.93
N GLN A 399 1.39 3.35 5.47
CA GLN A 399 0.68 2.75 4.33
C GLN A 399 1.48 2.88 3.04
N LEU A 400 2.02 4.07 2.77
CA LEU A 400 2.82 4.33 1.59
C LEU A 400 4.16 3.62 1.64
N ALA A 401 4.81 3.55 2.80
CA ALA A 401 6.05 2.79 2.94
C ALA A 401 5.86 1.31 2.59
N ARG A 402 4.72 0.71 2.98
CA ARG A 402 4.34 -0.65 2.57
C ARG A 402 4.06 -0.75 1.08
N THR A 403 3.30 0.20 0.53
CA THR A 403 2.93 0.22 -0.89
C THR A 403 4.16 0.36 -1.78
N PHE A 404 5.12 1.18 -1.36
CA PHE A 404 6.38 1.39 -2.06
C PHE A 404 7.46 0.36 -1.71
N ALA A 405 7.22 -0.54 -0.76
CA ALA A 405 8.16 -1.55 -0.28
C ALA A 405 9.55 -0.98 0.11
N ILE A 406 9.60 0.15 0.81
CA ILE A 406 10.85 0.90 1.09
C ILE A 406 11.63 0.42 2.33
N GLY A 407 11.37 -0.82 2.77
CA GLY A 407 12.08 -1.47 3.87
C GLY A 407 11.64 -1.04 5.27
N ALA A 408 12.44 -1.42 6.26
CA ALA A 408 12.17 -1.16 7.67
C ALA A 408 12.32 0.33 8.02
N PRO A 409 11.54 0.85 8.99
CA PRO A 409 11.73 2.22 9.48
C PRO A 409 13.08 2.34 10.19
N LEU A 410 13.75 3.47 10.02
CA LEU A 410 14.98 3.83 10.73
C LEU A 410 14.74 4.94 11.77
N SER A 411 13.54 5.53 11.77
CA SER A 411 13.09 6.52 12.74
C SER A 411 11.57 6.46 12.95
N GLY A 412 11.09 7.07 14.03
CA GLY A 412 9.70 7.55 14.08
C GLY A 412 9.50 8.75 13.15
N SER A 413 8.25 9.20 12.99
CA SER A 413 7.96 10.45 12.28
C SER A 413 8.30 11.66 13.14
N TYR A 414 8.93 12.67 12.55
CA TYR A 414 9.30 13.93 13.24
C TYR A 414 9.16 15.11 12.28
N GLN A 415 9.39 16.33 12.80
CA GLN A 415 9.37 17.54 11.99
C GLN A 415 10.79 18.07 11.76
N LEU A 416 11.04 18.57 10.56
CA LEU A 416 12.24 19.27 10.13
C LEU A 416 11.85 20.66 9.66
N GLN A 417 12.48 21.68 10.23
CA GLN A 417 12.39 23.03 9.71
C GLN A 417 13.46 23.22 8.64
N VAL A 418 13.04 23.62 7.44
CA VAL A 418 13.92 24.02 6.33
C VAL A 418 13.55 25.44 5.97
N GLU A 419 14.44 26.37 6.32
CA GLU A 419 14.18 27.81 6.22
C GLU A 419 12.89 28.20 6.97
N GLN A 420 11.88 28.71 6.25
CA GLN A 420 10.60 29.14 6.81
C GLN A 420 9.52 28.05 6.76
N ALA A 421 9.79 26.90 6.13
CA ALA A 421 8.84 25.82 5.95
C ALA A 421 9.13 24.66 6.92
N THR A 422 8.05 24.09 7.48
CA THR A 422 8.14 22.88 8.32
C THR A 422 7.69 21.68 7.52
N TYR A 423 8.52 20.64 7.50
CA TYR A 423 8.21 19.35 6.88
C TYR A 423 8.06 18.29 7.96
N ALA A 424 7.10 17.39 7.79
CA ALA A 424 7.11 16.12 8.51
C ALA A 424 7.83 15.08 7.65
N LEU A 425 8.61 14.21 8.28
CA LEU A 425 9.34 13.15 7.59
C LEU A 425 9.51 11.90 8.46
N GLN A 426 9.74 10.78 7.78
CA GLN A 426 10.15 9.52 8.39
C GLN A 426 11.11 8.79 7.45
N VAL A 427 12.20 8.32 8.03
CA VAL A 427 13.29 7.68 7.29
C VAL A 427 13.08 6.17 7.32
N TYR A 428 13.14 5.54 6.16
CA TYR A 428 13.13 4.10 5.97
C TYR A 428 14.45 3.64 5.35
N ALA A 429 14.71 2.34 5.39
CA ALA A 429 15.96 1.79 4.91
C ALA A 429 16.25 2.13 3.44
N LEU A 430 15.23 2.19 2.57
CA LEU A 430 15.42 2.44 1.14
C LEU A 430 15.01 3.83 0.67
N ASP A 431 14.25 4.59 1.46
CA ASP A 431 13.79 5.94 1.06
C ASP A 431 13.34 6.75 2.28
N THR A 432 13.10 8.05 2.08
CA THR A 432 12.51 8.93 3.10
C THR A 432 11.19 9.48 2.59
N LEU A 433 10.13 9.30 3.39
CA LEU A 433 8.84 9.91 3.12
C LEU A 433 8.76 11.25 3.83
N PHE A 434 8.24 12.27 3.15
CA PHE A 434 8.07 13.59 3.72
C PHE A 434 6.81 14.29 3.19
N ASN A 435 6.29 15.24 3.95
CA ASN A 435 5.23 16.15 3.50
C ASN A 435 5.42 17.52 4.12
N LEU A 436 4.97 18.57 3.41
CA LEU A 436 4.90 19.91 3.97
C LEU A 436 3.82 19.95 5.06
N VAL A 437 4.08 20.61 6.19
CA VAL A 437 3.09 20.85 7.25
C VAL A 437 2.32 22.14 6.93
N PRO A 438 0.97 22.16 6.99
CA PRO A 438 0.07 21.10 7.50
C PRO A 438 -0.53 20.19 6.42
N HIS A 439 0.07 20.07 5.23
CA HIS A 439 -0.43 19.22 4.14
C HIS A 439 -0.06 17.73 4.32
N TRP A 440 -0.55 17.11 5.39
CA TRP A 440 -0.25 15.73 5.80
C TRP A 440 -0.57 14.65 4.76
N SER A 441 -1.52 14.91 3.86
CA SER A 441 -1.91 13.98 2.79
C SER A 441 -1.00 14.02 1.55
N ARG A 442 -0.16 15.07 1.41
CA ARG A 442 0.73 15.25 0.26
C ARG A 442 2.11 14.64 0.52
N VAL A 443 2.13 13.34 0.74
CA VAL A 443 3.37 12.59 0.97
C VAL A 443 4.17 12.50 -0.34
N ARG A 444 5.44 12.89 -0.26
CA ARG A 444 6.44 12.80 -1.33
C ARG A 444 7.57 11.88 -0.87
N ARG A 445 8.33 11.36 -1.83
CA ARG A 445 9.54 10.57 -1.59
C ARG A 445 10.79 11.40 -1.83
N LEU A 446 11.81 11.23 -1.00
CA LEU A 446 13.12 11.87 -1.20
C LEU A 446 13.71 11.46 -2.55
N ARG A 447 13.54 10.20 -2.95
CA ARG A 447 13.95 9.73 -4.28
C ARG A 447 13.36 10.56 -5.43
N ASP A 448 12.05 10.83 -5.41
CA ASP A 448 11.40 11.56 -6.50
C ASP A 448 11.95 12.99 -6.59
N LEU A 449 12.18 13.63 -5.44
CA LEU A 449 12.85 14.93 -5.37
C LEU A 449 14.27 14.87 -5.94
N ALA A 450 15.07 13.87 -5.56
CA ALA A 450 16.43 13.69 -6.04
C ALA A 450 16.49 13.52 -7.57
N ILE A 451 15.58 12.73 -8.15
CA ILE A 451 15.48 12.54 -9.61
C ILE A 451 15.20 13.87 -10.31
N THR A 452 14.29 14.70 -9.78
CA THR A 452 13.99 16.01 -10.38
C THR A 452 15.16 16.99 -10.34
N GLN A 453 16.11 16.80 -9.42
CA GLN A 453 17.32 17.61 -9.30
C GLN A 453 18.53 17.01 -10.05
N GLY A 454 18.33 15.94 -10.83
CA GLY A 454 19.39 15.33 -11.64
C GLY A 454 20.34 14.40 -10.88
N MET A 455 20.01 14.00 -9.64
CA MET A 455 20.79 12.99 -8.91
C MET A 455 20.43 11.57 -9.39
N PRO A 456 21.42 10.72 -9.74
CA PRO A 456 21.17 9.32 -10.06
C PRO A 456 20.73 8.53 -8.81
N VAL A 457 19.41 8.30 -8.71
CA VAL A 457 18.68 7.28 -7.92
C VAL A 457 19.16 6.92 -6.50
N LEU A 458 18.75 7.70 -5.49
CA LEU A 458 18.60 7.18 -4.13
C LEU A 458 17.62 5.98 -4.13
N GLY A 459 18.10 4.83 -3.63
CA GLY A 459 17.30 3.68 -3.16
C GLY A 459 16.06 3.27 -3.96
N VAL A 460 16.19 2.25 -4.80
CA VAL A 460 15.02 1.51 -5.31
C VAL A 460 14.62 0.47 -4.25
N ALA A 461 13.36 0.42 -3.82
CA ALA A 461 12.75 -0.88 -3.56
C ALA A 461 12.78 -1.64 -4.88
N ALA A 462 13.35 -2.84 -4.95
CA ALA A 462 13.34 -3.63 -6.19
C ALA A 462 11.90 -3.59 -6.76
N ALA A 463 11.79 -2.92 -7.91
CA ALA A 463 10.64 -2.20 -8.50
C ALA A 463 9.25 -2.20 -7.80
N ALA A 464 8.77 -0.98 -7.50
CA ALA A 464 7.41 -0.51 -7.80
C ALA A 464 7.48 0.99 -8.17
N THR A 465 6.93 1.40 -9.33
CA THR A 465 6.93 2.82 -9.80
C THR A 465 5.53 3.28 -10.24
N PRO A 466 5.23 4.60 -10.16
CA PRO A 466 3.88 5.15 -10.00
C PRO A 466 3.23 5.73 -11.28
N GLU A 467 1.90 5.80 -11.26
CA GLU A 467 1.00 6.48 -12.22
C GLU A 467 0.96 8.01 -12.04
N ALA A 468 0.76 8.75 -13.15
CA ALA A 468 -0.32 9.76 -13.40
C ALA A 468 0.07 10.69 -14.60
N PRO A 469 -0.84 11.43 -15.30
CA PRO A 469 -2.32 11.44 -15.31
C PRO A 469 -2.96 11.29 -16.73
N VAL A 470 -4.30 11.16 -16.72
CA VAL A 470 -5.21 10.88 -17.85
C VAL A 470 -5.53 12.12 -18.70
N VAL A 471 -5.57 11.94 -20.04
CA VAL A 471 -6.34 12.75 -21.00
C VAL A 471 -7.22 11.78 -21.80
N VAL A 472 -8.54 12.02 -21.85
CA VAL A 472 -9.48 11.24 -22.68
C VAL A 472 -9.44 11.81 -24.10
N PRO A 473 -9.19 11.01 -25.16
CA PRO A 473 -9.30 11.48 -26.53
C PRO A 473 -10.75 11.42 -27.02
N ALA A 474 -11.21 12.51 -27.63
CA ALA A 474 -12.28 12.43 -28.60
C ALA A 474 -11.68 11.97 -29.95
N ASP A 475 -12.32 10.98 -30.55
CA ASP A 475 -12.26 10.60 -31.96
C ASP A 475 -10.87 10.50 -32.59
N TYR A 476 -10.26 9.31 -32.47
CA TYR A 476 -9.20 8.91 -33.39
C TYR A 476 -9.43 7.49 -33.91
N LEU A 477 -9.76 7.39 -35.19
CA LEU A 477 -9.64 6.17 -35.98
C LEU A 477 -8.16 5.95 -36.31
N PRO A 478 -7.58 4.77 -36.02
CA PRO A 478 -6.15 4.54 -36.23
C PRO A 478 -5.83 4.30 -37.71
N PRO A 479 -4.75 4.90 -38.27
CA PRO A 479 -4.13 4.40 -39.47
C PRO A 479 -3.05 3.36 -39.14
N LEU A 480 -3.12 2.28 -39.92
CA LEU A 480 -2.20 1.17 -40.10
C LEU A 480 -0.72 1.59 -40.23
N THR A 481 0.11 1.20 -39.26
CA THR A 481 1.50 0.80 -39.53
C THR A 481 1.80 -0.48 -38.74
N GLY A 482 1.53 -1.62 -39.38
CA GLY A 482 1.48 -2.96 -38.78
C GLY A 482 2.83 -3.61 -38.51
N ILE A 483 3.66 -3.01 -37.65
CA ILE A 483 4.86 -3.65 -37.10
C ILE A 483 4.83 -3.49 -35.59
N PHE A 484 4.44 -4.55 -34.88
CA PHE A 484 4.62 -4.64 -33.44
C PHE A 484 6.02 -5.18 -33.15
N GLN A 485 6.63 -4.75 -32.04
CA GLN A 485 7.93 -5.25 -31.60
C GLN A 485 7.75 -6.11 -30.36
N VAL A 486 8.48 -7.22 -30.33
CA VAL A 486 8.58 -8.08 -29.14
C VAL A 486 9.72 -7.56 -28.28
N VAL A 487 9.38 -7.11 -27.08
CA VAL A 487 10.34 -6.68 -26.06
C VAL A 487 10.82 -7.91 -25.30
N GLN A 488 12.11 -8.23 -25.37
CA GLN A 488 12.69 -9.28 -24.54
C GLN A 488 12.67 -8.83 -23.08
N PHE A 489 11.92 -9.53 -22.24
CA PHE A 489 11.83 -9.20 -20.83
C PHE A 489 13.06 -9.75 -20.09
N SER A 490 13.69 -8.91 -19.26
CA SER A 490 14.84 -9.28 -18.46
C SER A 490 14.57 -8.96 -16.99
N PRO A 491 14.71 -9.94 -16.07
CA PRO A 491 15.17 -11.30 -16.33
C PRO A 491 14.12 -12.16 -17.06
N GLN A 492 14.58 -13.17 -17.82
CA GLN A 492 13.68 -14.22 -18.32
C GLN A 492 13.08 -14.99 -17.15
N SER A 493 11.86 -15.51 -17.33
CA SER A 493 11.16 -16.23 -16.28
C SER A 493 11.87 -17.54 -15.91
N PRO A 494 12.02 -17.87 -14.62
CA PRO A 494 12.50 -19.18 -14.20
C PRO A 494 11.39 -20.25 -14.21
N ALA A 495 10.11 -19.88 -14.39
CA ALA A 495 8.97 -20.79 -14.49
C ALA A 495 8.90 -21.45 -15.88
N GLN A 496 9.96 -22.16 -16.24
CA GLN A 496 10.13 -22.80 -17.53
C GLN A 496 10.91 -24.11 -17.42
N ALA A 497 10.73 -24.99 -18.39
CA ALA A 497 11.41 -26.27 -18.49
C ALA A 497 11.83 -26.56 -19.93
N GLU A 498 12.61 -27.62 -20.13
CA GLU A 498 12.92 -28.11 -21.47
C GLU A 498 11.66 -28.65 -22.16
N ARG A 499 11.51 -28.32 -23.44
CA ARG A 499 10.37 -28.78 -24.26
C ARG A 499 10.50 -30.26 -24.67
N GLY A 500 11.69 -30.84 -24.53
CA GLY A 500 11.95 -32.26 -24.82
C GLY A 500 11.72 -32.64 -26.29
N GLY A 501 11.95 -31.69 -27.22
CA GLY A 501 11.80 -31.92 -28.67
C GLY A 501 10.36 -31.99 -29.18
N ARG A 502 9.35 -31.71 -28.33
CA ARG A 502 7.95 -31.65 -28.74
C ARG A 502 7.68 -30.44 -29.63
N ALA A 503 6.89 -30.63 -30.69
CA ALA A 503 6.42 -29.55 -31.54
C ALA A 503 5.43 -28.65 -30.80
N ILE A 504 5.41 -27.37 -31.15
CA ILE A 504 4.39 -26.43 -30.68
C ILE A 504 3.16 -26.61 -31.57
N GLU A 505 2.05 -27.00 -30.94
CA GLU A 505 0.80 -27.33 -31.60
C GLU A 505 -0.36 -26.43 -31.13
N LEU A 506 -0.18 -25.71 -30.03
CA LEU A 506 -1.24 -24.94 -29.35
C LEU A 506 -0.78 -23.53 -28.96
N VAL A 507 -1.72 -22.60 -28.89
CA VAL A 507 -1.58 -21.31 -28.21
C VAL A 507 -2.65 -21.21 -27.13
N VAL A 508 -2.25 -20.95 -25.88
CA VAL A 508 -3.19 -20.87 -24.74
C VAL A 508 -3.26 -19.43 -24.25
N LEU A 509 -4.44 -18.82 -24.35
CA LEU A 509 -4.69 -17.46 -23.90
C LEU A 509 -5.06 -17.42 -22.41
N HIS A 510 -4.44 -16.50 -21.68
CA HIS A 510 -4.73 -16.16 -20.28
C HIS A 510 -5.19 -14.71 -20.18
N ALA A 511 -6.11 -14.42 -19.28
CA ALA A 511 -6.42 -13.05 -18.85
C ALA A 511 -5.94 -12.87 -17.43
N LEU A 512 -4.97 -11.99 -17.23
CA LEU A 512 -4.37 -11.79 -15.91
C LEU A 512 -4.82 -10.43 -15.37
N PRO A 513 -5.64 -10.42 -14.29
CA PRO A 513 -5.95 -9.17 -13.61
C PRO A 513 -4.73 -8.64 -12.87
N GLY A 514 -4.64 -7.32 -12.76
CA GLY A 514 -3.53 -6.64 -12.10
C GLY A 514 -2.68 -5.86 -13.08
N ALA A 515 -1.84 -4.96 -12.56
CA ALA A 515 -1.00 -4.12 -13.40
C ALA A 515 0.05 -4.97 -14.15
N ALA A 516 0.37 -4.60 -15.40
CA ALA A 516 1.38 -5.29 -16.18
C ALA A 516 2.71 -5.49 -15.45
N SER A 517 3.17 -4.48 -14.71
CA SER A 517 4.40 -4.57 -13.91
C SER A 517 4.33 -5.66 -12.84
N GLU A 518 3.21 -5.79 -12.14
CA GLU A 518 3.00 -6.81 -11.09
C GLU A 518 2.93 -8.21 -11.68
N VAL A 519 2.21 -8.37 -12.80
CA VAL A 519 2.06 -9.65 -13.48
C VAL A 519 3.40 -10.12 -14.07
N LEU A 520 4.10 -9.24 -14.78
CA LEU A 520 5.43 -9.54 -15.34
C LEU A 520 6.43 -9.86 -14.23
N ALA A 521 6.47 -9.06 -13.16
CA ALA A 521 7.35 -9.30 -12.01
C ALA A 521 7.05 -10.65 -11.32
N GLY A 522 5.76 -11.00 -11.18
CA GLY A 522 5.34 -12.29 -10.65
C GLY A 522 5.77 -13.45 -11.53
N MET A 523 5.62 -13.33 -12.85
CA MET A 523 6.04 -14.35 -13.81
C MET A 523 7.57 -14.50 -13.88
N THR A 524 8.35 -13.46 -13.60
CA THR A 524 9.82 -13.49 -13.71
C THR A 524 10.54 -13.56 -12.36
N ALA A 525 9.80 -13.64 -11.26
CA ALA A 525 10.38 -13.83 -9.93
C ALA A 525 11.16 -15.15 -9.85
N ILE A 526 12.26 -15.19 -9.09
CA ILE A 526 13.17 -16.34 -8.95
C ILE A 526 12.43 -17.66 -8.55
N GLY A 527 11.28 -17.56 -7.88
CA GLY A 527 10.41 -18.68 -7.49
C GLY A 527 9.08 -18.76 -8.25
N ALA A 528 8.99 -18.16 -9.43
CA ALA A 528 7.77 -18.22 -10.22
C ALA A 528 7.40 -19.67 -10.54
N HIS A 529 6.17 -20.06 -10.21
CA HIS A 529 5.59 -21.35 -10.57
C HIS A 529 4.59 -21.23 -11.74
N PHE A 530 4.45 -20.02 -12.28
CA PHE A 530 3.60 -19.70 -13.41
C PHE A 530 4.26 -18.63 -14.28
N ALA A 531 4.37 -18.89 -15.58
CA ALA A 531 4.72 -17.88 -16.58
C ALA A 531 4.16 -18.26 -17.95
N THR A 532 3.86 -17.23 -18.74
CA THR A 532 3.54 -17.37 -20.16
C THR A 532 4.75 -16.99 -20.99
N HIS A 533 4.78 -17.40 -22.27
CA HIS A 533 5.87 -17.01 -23.16
C HIS A 533 5.77 -15.54 -23.50
N TYR A 534 4.53 -15.07 -23.71
CA TYR A 534 4.24 -13.69 -24.06
C TYR A 534 3.23 -13.06 -23.12
N TYR A 535 3.43 -11.78 -22.80
CA TYR A 535 2.43 -10.94 -22.17
C TYR A 535 2.12 -9.75 -23.10
N VAL A 536 0.84 -9.50 -23.37
CA VAL A 536 0.38 -8.38 -24.21
C VAL A 536 -0.36 -7.37 -23.33
N SER A 537 0.22 -6.18 -23.19
CA SER A 537 -0.40 -5.09 -22.42
C SER A 537 -1.58 -4.46 -23.16
N THR A 538 -2.44 -3.75 -22.43
CA THR A 538 -3.54 -2.94 -22.98
C THR A 538 -3.04 -1.89 -23.98
N ALA A 539 -1.81 -1.42 -23.82
CA ALA A 539 -1.13 -0.52 -24.75
C ALA A 539 -0.56 -1.20 -26.02
N GLY A 540 -0.72 -2.52 -26.18
CA GLY A 540 -0.23 -3.28 -27.34
C GLY A 540 1.26 -3.63 -27.30
N VAL A 541 1.91 -3.53 -26.13
CA VAL A 541 3.32 -3.96 -25.97
C VAL A 541 3.36 -5.47 -25.74
N ILE A 542 4.19 -6.17 -26.52
CA ILE A 542 4.38 -7.62 -26.40
C ILE A 542 5.69 -7.88 -25.67
N TYR A 543 5.63 -8.41 -24.46
CA TYR A 543 6.81 -8.84 -23.71
C TYR A 543 7.03 -10.33 -23.88
N GLN A 544 8.27 -10.76 -24.17
CA GLN A 544 8.66 -12.16 -24.16
C GLN A 544 9.37 -12.51 -22.85
N LEU A 545 8.74 -13.36 -22.05
CA LEU A 545 9.24 -13.77 -20.74
C LEU A 545 9.91 -15.14 -20.77
N VAL A 546 9.56 -15.99 -21.73
CA VAL A 546 10.16 -17.31 -21.94
C VAL A 546 10.45 -17.50 -23.43
N ASP A 547 11.68 -17.93 -23.75
CA ASP A 547 12.06 -18.33 -25.11
C ASP A 547 11.16 -19.50 -25.58
N GLU A 548 10.62 -19.40 -26.79
CA GLU A 548 9.68 -20.39 -27.33
C GLU A 548 10.28 -21.80 -27.44
N ARG A 549 11.62 -21.92 -27.51
CA ARG A 549 12.33 -23.22 -27.48
C ARG A 549 12.16 -23.94 -26.15
N ARG A 550 11.84 -23.22 -25.08
CA ARG A 550 11.56 -23.75 -23.74
C ARG A 550 10.06 -23.76 -23.49
N SER A 551 9.62 -24.59 -22.55
CA SER A 551 8.22 -24.74 -22.16
C SER A 551 7.95 -23.86 -20.94
N ALA A 552 7.12 -22.82 -21.09
CA ALA A 552 6.67 -22.04 -19.93
C ALA A 552 5.64 -22.82 -19.08
N TRP A 553 5.63 -22.62 -17.76
CA TRP A 553 4.67 -23.26 -16.87
C TRP A 553 3.38 -22.45 -16.82
N HIS A 554 2.38 -22.79 -17.64
CA HIS A 554 1.10 -22.04 -17.67
C HIS A 554 -0.16 -22.88 -17.82
N ALA A 555 -0.09 -24.00 -18.54
CA ALA A 555 -1.23 -24.84 -18.86
C ALA A 555 -1.28 -26.15 -18.06
N GLY A 556 -0.17 -26.57 -17.47
CA GLY A 556 -0.11 -27.79 -16.67
C GLY A 556 -0.43 -29.05 -17.48
N ILE A 557 -1.05 -30.04 -16.82
CA ILE A 557 -1.37 -31.35 -17.39
C ILE A 557 -2.89 -31.42 -17.61
N ALA A 558 -3.29 -31.81 -18.83
CA ALA A 558 -4.68 -32.11 -19.15
C ALA A 558 -4.84 -33.59 -19.49
N THR A 559 -6.04 -34.12 -19.26
CA THR A 559 -6.44 -35.47 -19.67
C THR A 559 -7.23 -35.41 -20.96
N ALA A 560 -6.72 -36.06 -22.01
CA ALA A 560 -7.43 -36.25 -23.27
C ALA A 560 -7.51 -37.75 -23.55
N ASP A 561 -8.72 -38.28 -23.74
CA ASP A 561 -8.98 -39.70 -24.01
C ASP A 561 -8.29 -40.69 -23.05
N GLY A 562 -8.20 -40.32 -21.76
CA GLY A 562 -7.57 -41.14 -20.72
C GLY A 562 -6.04 -41.08 -20.69
N LEU A 563 -5.40 -40.31 -21.58
CA LEU A 563 -3.96 -40.05 -21.59
C LEU A 563 -3.66 -38.70 -20.92
N TRP A 564 -2.61 -38.68 -20.10
CA TRP A 564 -2.11 -37.49 -19.44
C TRP A 564 -1.13 -36.76 -20.36
N LEU A 565 -1.46 -35.55 -20.79
CA LEU A 565 -0.64 -34.73 -21.67
C LEU A 565 -0.22 -33.45 -20.95
N ASN A 566 1.09 -33.23 -20.86
CA ASN A 566 1.65 -31.98 -20.33
C ASN A 566 1.56 -30.89 -21.41
N LEU A 567 0.50 -30.08 -21.35
CA LEU A 567 0.20 -29.05 -22.33
C LEU A 567 1.30 -27.99 -22.42
N ASN A 568 2.01 -27.70 -21.31
CA ASN A 568 3.14 -26.76 -21.30
C ASN A 568 4.18 -27.08 -22.40
N THR A 569 4.42 -28.38 -22.66
CA THR A 569 5.44 -28.84 -23.61
C THR A 569 5.04 -28.70 -25.07
N VAL A 570 3.74 -28.58 -25.37
CA VAL A 570 3.22 -28.48 -26.74
C VAL A 570 2.55 -27.14 -27.04
N SER A 571 2.56 -26.20 -26.08
CA SER A 571 1.86 -24.91 -26.22
C SER A 571 2.73 -23.68 -26.01
N ILE A 572 2.27 -22.56 -26.59
CA ILE A 572 2.71 -21.20 -26.29
C ILE A 572 1.62 -20.49 -25.45
N GLY A 573 1.90 -20.26 -24.17
CA GLY A 573 1.07 -19.38 -23.34
C GLY A 573 1.21 -17.91 -23.73
N VAL A 574 0.09 -17.21 -23.90
CA VAL A 574 0.01 -15.75 -24.10
C VAL A 574 -0.93 -15.17 -23.05
N ALA A 575 -0.41 -14.30 -22.18
CA ALA A 575 -1.21 -13.57 -21.20
C ALA A 575 -1.62 -12.21 -21.73
N LEU A 576 -2.88 -11.85 -21.50
CA LEU A 576 -3.44 -10.53 -21.77
C LEU A 576 -3.63 -9.80 -20.45
N GLU A 577 -3.19 -8.54 -20.40
CA GLU A 577 -3.55 -7.62 -19.34
C GLU A 577 -5.07 -7.46 -19.25
N ARG A 578 -5.63 -7.68 -18.06
CA ARG A 578 -7.06 -7.51 -17.78
C ARG A 578 -7.28 -6.38 -16.75
N PRO A 579 -7.66 -5.17 -17.19
CA PRO A 579 -8.01 -4.07 -16.28
C PRO A 579 -9.20 -4.40 -15.38
N ALA A 580 -9.27 -3.72 -14.22
CA ALA A 580 -10.35 -3.90 -13.24
C ALA A 580 -11.76 -3.54 -13.78
N SER A 581 -11.84 -2.81 -14.88
CA SER A 581 -13.06 -2.41 -15.57
C SER A 581 -13.49 -3.37 -16.71
N TRP A 582 -12.77 -4.47 -16.95
CA TRP A 582 -13.13 -5.49 -17.94
C TRP A 582 -14.34 -6.34 -17.48
N PRO A 583 -15.37 -6.62 -18.31
CA PRO A 583 -15.49 -6.33 -19.74
C PRO A 583 -16.20 -5.00 -20.05
N ALA A 584 -16.56 -4.22 -19.03
CA ALA A 584 -17.40 -3.02 -19.12
C ALA A 584 -16.72 -1.79 -19.77
N GLN A 585 -15.53 -1.94 -20.37
CA GLN A 585 -14.86 -0.89 -21.12
C GLN A 585 -15.54 -0.67 -22.48
N PRO A 586 -15.77 0.58 -22.93
CA PRO A 586 -16.25 0.85 -24.28
C PRO A 586 -15.25 0.37 -25.34
N ALA A 587 -15.74 -0.02 -26.52
CA ALA A 587 -14.91 -0.42 -27.66
C ALA A 587 -13.86 0.67 -27.96
N GLY A 588 -12.57 0.31 -27.93
CA GLY A 588 -11.45 1.25 -28.04
C GLY A 588 -10.35 1.10 -26.98
N SER A 589 -10.65 0.61 -25.77
CA SER A 589 -9.65 0.56 -24.66
C SER A 589 -8.67 -0.62 -24.72
N THR A 590 -8.86 -1.56 -25.65
CA THR A 590 -8.08 -2.78 -25.82
C THR A 590 -7.68 -3.02 -27.28
N ASP A 591 -7.96 -2.07 -28.17
CA ASP A 591 -7.75 -2.22 -29.62
C ASP A 591 -6.26 -2.44 -29.94
N ALA A 592 -5.36 -1.71 -29.27
CA ALA A 592 -3.92 -1.90 -29.41
C ALA A 592 -3.47 -3.30 -28.93
N GLN A 593 -4.03 -3.79 -27.82
CA GLN A 593 -3.79 -5.13 -27.31
C GLN A 593 -4.29 -6.23 -28.27
N LEU A 594 -5.47 -6.04 -28.86
CA LEU A 594 -6.05 -6.97 -29.82
C LEU A 594 -5.28 -6.98 -31.14
N LEU A 595 -4.84 -5.82 -31.64
CA LEU A 595 -4.00 -5.72 -32.82
C LEU A 595 -2.62 -6.36 -32.60
N ALA A 596 -2.01 -6.12 -31.45
CA ALA A 596 -0.74 -6.73 -31.04
C ALA A 596 -0.87 -8.26 -30.91
N LEU A 597 -1.96 -8.74 -30.27
CA LEU A 597 -2.26 -10.16 -30.17
C LEU A 597 -2.45 -10.78 -31.56
N ARG A 598 -3.25 -10.16 -32.43
CA ARG A 598 -3.48 -10.66 -33.80
C ARG A 598 -2.18 -10.76 -34.58
N TRP A 599 -1.33 -9.72 -34.50
CA TRP A 599 -0.02 -9.74 -35.12
C TRP A 599 0.86 -10.86 -34.55
N LEU A 600 0.91 -11.02 -33.23
CA LEU A 600 1.68 -12.08 -32.56
C LEU A 600 1.23 -13.47 -33.02
N LEU A 601 -0.09 -13.72 -33.08
CA LEU A 601 -0.67 -14.97 -33.55
C LEU A 601 -0.27 -15.26 -35.00
N GLN A 602 -0.27 -14.26 -35.89
CA GLN A 602 0.21 -14.41 -37.25
C GLN A 602 1.70 -14.78 -37.30
N GLN A 603 2.55 -14.15 -36.48
CA GLN A 603 3.97 -14.49 -36.40
C GLN A 603 4.20 -15.91 -35.86
N LEU A 604 3.40 -16.35 -34.89
CA LEU A 604 3.43 -17.71 -34.35
C LEU A 604 2.98 -18.74 -35.40
N ASN A 605 1.92 -18.45 -36.14
CA ASN A 605 1.44 -19.32 -37.21
C ASN A 605 2.48 -19.48 -38.34
N GLN A 606 3.13 -18.38 -38.74
CA GLN A 606 4.18 -18.44 -39.76
C GLN A 606 5.34 -19.35 -39.34
N ARG A 607 5.69 -19.36 -38.04
CA ARG A 607 6.77 -20.17 -37.47
C ARG A 607 6.38 -21.64 -37.25
N TYR A 608 5.16 -21.89 -36.76
CA TYR A 608 4.76 -23.22 -36.26
C TYR A 608 3.63 -23.90 -37.05
N ARG A 609 3.07 -23.26 -38.08
CA ARG A 609 1.98 -23.79 -38.93
C ARG A 609 0.78 -24.26 -38.11
N LEU A 610 0.28 -23.38 -37.26
CA LEU A 610 -0.79 -23.65 -36.32
C LEU A 610 -2.14 -23.66 -37.05
N ARG A 611 -3.00 -24.61 -36.71
CA ARG A 611 -4.39 -24.62 -37.21
C ARG A 611 -5.26 -23.63 -36.40
N PRO A 612 -6.36 -23.10 -36.93
CA PRO A 612 -7.25 -22.21 -36.18
C PRO A 612 -7.74 -22.79 -34.84
N GLU A 613 -7.96 -24.11 -34.79
CA GLU A 613 -8.40 -24.81 -33.58
C GLU A 613 -7.30 -24.94 -32.51
N ALA A 614 -6.05 -24.55 -32.84
CA ALA A 614 -4.93 -24.55 -31.90
C ALA A 614 -5.02 -23.44 -30.84
N LEU A 615 -5.86 -22.41 -31.06
CA LEU A 615 -6.06 -21.31 -30.11
C LEU A 615 -7.08 -21.72 -29.04
N LEU A 616 -6.58 -21.94 -27.82
CA LEU A 616 -7.40 -22.35 -26.69
C LEU A 616 -7.44 -21.27 -25.62
N LEU A 617 -8.55 -21.19 -24.91
CA LEU A 617 -8.68 -20.36 -23.71
C LEU A 617 -8.31 -21.19 -22.49
N TRP A 618 -7.56 -20.63 -21.55
CA TRP A 618 -7.23 -21.35 -20.32
C TRP A 618 -8.48 -21.83 -19.55
N SER A 619 -9.54 -21.01 -19.51
CA SER A 619 -10.82 -21.38 -18.89
C SER A 619 -11.50 -22.58 -19.54
N SER A 620 -11.36 -22.76 -20.86
CA SER A 620 -11.87 -23.93 -21.59
C SER A 620 -11.12 -25.23 -21.26
N LEU A 621 -9.93 -25.14 -20.65
CA LEU A 621 -9.09 -26.27 -20.23
C LEU A 621 -9.17 -26.54 -18.71
N ALA A 622 -9.45 -25.52 -17.90
CA ALA A 622 -9.37 -25.57 -16.43
C ALA A 622 -10.72 -25.72 -15.71
N GLY A 623 -11.84 -25.83 -16.44
CA GLY A 623 -13.18 -25.99 -15.85
C GLY A 623 -13.64 -24.80 -14.99
N SER A 624 -13.05 -23.62 -15.19
CA SER A 624 -13.39 -22.39 -14.46
C SER A 624 -14.52 -21.61 -15.14
N ASP A 625 -15.27 -20.83 -14.33
CA ASP A 625 -16.40 -20.01 -14.76
C ASP A 625 -16.08 -19.22 -16.05
N GLY A 626 -16.98 -19.33 -17.04
CA GLY A 626 -16.79 -18.85 -18.42
C GLY A 626 -16.56 -17.34 -18.60
N SER A 627 -16.55 -16.56 -17.52
CA SER A 627 -16.50 -15.09 -17.55
C SER A 627 -15.09 -14.48 -17.54
N THR A 628 -14.03 -15.29 -17.63
CA THR A 628 -12.64 -14.80 -17.51
C THR A 628 -12.14 -14.04 -18.76
N LEU A 629 -12.84 -14.18 -19.89
CA LEU A 629 -12.53 -13.52 -21.17
C LEU A 629 -13.76 -13.04 -21.95
N ASP A 630 -14.91 -12.86 -21.28
CA ASP A 630 -16.10 -12.25 -21.87
C ASP A 630 -15.72 -10.95 -22.59
N GLY A 631 -16.08 -10.83 -23.87
CA GLY A 631 -15.79 -9.66 -24.71
C GLY A 631 -14.61 -9.79 -25.69
N LEU A 632 -13.78 -10.86 -25.65
CA LEU A 632 -12.78 -11.09 -26.69
C LEU A 632 -13.39 -11.62 -28.00
N PRO A 633 -13.02 -11.08 -29.18
CA PRO A 633 -13.53 -11.55 -30.47
C PRO A 633 -12.78 -12.83 -30.92
N LEU A 634 -12.97 -13.93 -30.20
CA LEU A 634 -12.20 -15.18 -30.41
C LEU A 634 -12.29 -15.69 -31.85
N ALA A 635 -13.46 -15.62 -32.48
CA ALA A 635 -13.64 -15.98 -33.89
C ALA A 635 -12.71 -15.17 -34.82
N ALA A 636 -12.61 -13.85 -34.63
CA ALA A 636 -11.73 -12.99 -35.43
C ALA A 636 -10.23 -13.19 -35.12
N LEU A 637 -9.91 -13.69 -33.91
CA LEU A 637 -8.54 -14.08 -33.54
C LEU A 637 -8.15 -15.44 -34.14
N CYS A 638 -9.09 -16.39 -34.26
CA CYS A 638 -8.89 -17.66 -34.97
C CYS A 638 -8.59 -17.42 -36.47
N GLU A 639 -9.24 -16.45 -37.11
CA GLU A 639 -8.91 -16.03 -38.49
C GLU A 639 -7.44 -15.60 -38.65
N ALA A 640 -6.77 -15.16 -37.58
CA ALA A 640 -5.35 -14.79 -37.62
C ALA A 640 -4.43 -16.02 -37.79
N LEU A 641 -4.94 -17.22 -37.50
CA LEU A 641 -4.26 -18.50 -37.68
C LEU A 641 -4.65 -19.20 -38.99
N GLU A 642 -5.59 -18.66 -39.77
CA GLU A 642 -5.91 -19.18 -41.10
C GLU A 642 -4.78 -18.89 -42.09
N HIS A 643 -4.39 -19.89 -42.87
CA HIS A 643 -3.44 -19.70 -43.97
C HIS A 643 -4.09 -18.87 -45.07
N ARG A 644 -3.53 -17.70 -45.37
CA ARG A 644 -3.73 -17.03 -46.66
C ARG A 644 -2.68 -17.46 -47.66
#